data_AF-R6UBI0-F1
#
_entry.id   AF-R6UBI0-F1
#
_cell.length_a   1.000
_cell.length_b   1.000
_cell.length_c   1.000
_cell.angle_alpha   90.00
_cell.angle_beta   90.00
_cell.angle_gamma   90.00
#
_symmetry.space_group_name_H-M   'P 1'
#
loop_
_entity.id
_entity.type
_entity.pdbx_description
1 polymer ?
#
loop_
_entity_poly.entity_id
_entity_poly.type
_entity_poly.pdbx_seq_one_letter_code
_entity_poly.pdbx_strand_id
1 'polypeptide(L)'
;MTTTTAAKHLCYNCFQERPEGGGPCPHCGFDLAENEKKFPVALWAGTLLNNRYIVGRVLGQGGFGITYLAWDTKLEARVAVKEFMPNEIATRIGTTVSVAMESRTEDFTYGAQRFQEEARTLAKFMGQPNIAGVTDYFDENDTSYFVMDYIEGISFKTYIANHGGKVSVEDACNVMIPVLQALTAVHAEGFIHRDVTPDNIYITKDGMVKLLDFGSARYSIGDKSKSLDVILKVGYAPKEQYIRRSRQGPYTDVYSCAACFYAAITGYLPPESLERLDKDELVPISQLGIDIPEYLDKAILKGLAVQPEDRFQSAAEFLEAIESQRVVEVPGAADAAPPAPAKKKRTPFLIAGIAAGVAVVLGIGIAIGGGDRTASGPDGQEVQLIEAEVPSITIAGQEYSTDLTELSLDSMQLTDADIQPLRYMVNLTRLDLRQNQLTDLSPLAELTRLKSLELRGNNLSDLSPLANLAELEELRLGGSGTGLDNPNISDLSPLSNLHKLETLSLPRQASIGDLSPLSGLTGLKSLTTDGVSSDAAQQITDLSPLAELTNLEVLHLLSCGTSDLSPLSNLTKLTELRLIGQLSFTDLTPISGLTEMRVLEFTAQGSTALRIKDLTPLADMTKLESLRIYADSPISLHGLEGKSALQTLFLSQHNDSFACMDIEALSGLTNLTDLTLWIDDQTTDLSPLSGLTNLRYLDLYAWNVPALSDLYFLREMHNLQSLTLYESTVTDISVLGTLSSLQTVNIREYGNAKITDWSPVDHVPNVTRE
;
A
#
# COMPACT_ATOMS: atom_id res chain seq x y z
N MET A 1 38.45 -51.85 27.79
CA MET A 1 37.34 -50.95 28.14
C MET A 1 37.67 -49.57 27.60
N THR A 2 37.33 -49.32 26.34
CA THR A 2 37.43 -48.00 25.70
C THR A 2 36.13 -47.27 26.00
N THR A 3 36.16 -46.37 26.98
CA THR A 3 35.10 -45.39 27.21
C THR A 3 35.08 -44.42 26.03
N THR A 4 34.15 -44.62 25.10
CA THR A 4 33.78 -43.63 24.10
C THR A 4 33.20 -42.44 24.85
N THR A 5 33.92 -41.32 24.87
CA THR A 5 33.42 -40.03 25.36
C THR A 5 32.21 -39.66 24.52
N ALA A 6 31.01 -39.74 25.10
CA ALA A 6 29.80 -39.22 24.46
C ALA A 6 30.03 -37.75 24.13
N ALA A 7 29.74 -37.34 22.89
CA ALA A 7 29.81 -35.94 22.49
C ALA A 7 28.86 -35.14 23.39
N LYS A 8 29.41 -34.24 24.20
CA LYS A 8 28.64 -33.37 25.08
C LYS A 8 27.85 -32.40 24.19
N HIS A 9 26.52 -32.44 24.25
CA HIS A 9 25.67 -31.52 23.51
C HIS A 9 25.35 -30.32 24.40
N LEU A 10 25.77 -29.11 24.01
CA LEU A 10 25.51 -27.89 24.78
C LEU A 10 24.17 -27.27 24.34
N CYS A 11 23.35 -26.80 25.28
CA CYS A 11 22.22 -25.95 24.93
C CYS A 11 22.70 -24.54 24.59
N TYR A 12 22.41 -24.05 23.40
CA TYR A 12 22.78 -22.69 22.96
C TYR A 12 21.90 -21.55 23.49
N ASN A 13 21.14 -21.81 24.55
CA ASN A 13 20.42 -20.80 25.31
C ASN A 13 20.87 -20.79 26.78
N CYS A 14 20.70 -21.91 27.49
CA CYS A 14 21.10 -21.96 28.90
C CYS A 14 22.57 -22.31 29.12
N PHE A 15 23.28 -22.79 28.08
CA PHE A 15 24.67 -23.29 28.10
C PHE A 15 24.90 -24.44 29.10
N GLN A 16 23.87 -25.24 29.35
CA GLN A 16 24.00 -26.48 30.11
C GLN A 16 24.17 -27.69 29.18
N GLU A 17 24.92 -28.68 29.64
CA GLU A 17 25.07 -29.96 28.94
C GLU A 17 23.72 -30.70 28.84
N ARG A 18 23.47 -31.29 27.68
CA ARG A 18 22.27 -32.03 27.32
C ARG A 18 22.66 -33.48 26.96
N PRO A 19 21.79 -34.46 27.27
CA PRO A 19 22.00 -35.86 26.91
C PRO A 19 21.94 -36.12 25.40
N GLU A 20 21.10 -35.39 24.68
CA GLU A 20 20.81 -35.53 23.24
C GLU A 20 20.82 -34.17 22.54
N GLY A 21 21.17 -34.15 21.25
CA GLY A 21 21.32 -32.94 20.44
C GLY A 21 20.04 -32.45 19.75
N GLY A 22 18.96 -33.22 19.77
CA GLY A 22 17.70 -32.90 19.08
C GLY A 22 16.59 -32.37 20.00
N GLY A 23 15.70 -31.56 19.43
CA GLY A 23 14.47 -31.06 20.07
C GLY A 23 14.66 -30.04 21.21
N PRO A 24 13.57 -29.65 21.89
CA PRO A 24 13.59 -28.65 22.95
C PRO A 24 14.50 -29.01 24.11
N CYS A 25 15.22 -28.03 24.64
CA CYS A 25 16.12 -28.23 25.77
C CYS A 25 15.37 -28.66 27.03
N PRO A 26 15.76 -29.76 27.70
CA PRO A 26 15.07 -30.21 28.91
C PRO A 26 15.23 -29.24 30.09
N HIS A 27 16.23 -28.37 30.06
CA HIS A 27 16.51 -27.42 31.14
C HIS A 27 15.82 -26.07 30.97
N CYS A 28 15.58 -25.63 29.74
CA CYS A 28 15.06 -24.28 29.47
C CYS A 28 14.02 -24.18 28.34
N GLY A 29 13.62 -25.31 27.76
CA GLY A 29 12.62 -25.36 26.68
C GLY A 29 13.09 -24.86 25.31
N PHE A 30 14.30 -24.31 25.19
CA PHE A 30 14.81 -23.76 23.93
C PHE A 30 14.97 -24.81 22.84
N ASP A 31 14.36 -24.60 21.68
CA ASP A 31 14.57 -25.38 20.47
C ASP A 31 15.51 -24.64 19.49
N LEU A 32 16.57 -25.34 19.09
CA LEU A 32 17.56 -24.80 18.15
C LEU A 32 17.00 -24.69 16.72
N ALA A 33 16.18 -25.66 16.29
CA ALA A 33 15.64 -25.69 14.94
C ALA A 33 14.67 -24.54 14.69
N GLU A 34 13.87 -24.16 15.71
CA GLU A 34 13.00 -22.98 15.63
C GLU A 34 13.80 -21.68 15.51
N ASN A 35 14.91 -21.55 16.25
CA ASN A 35 15.79 -20.39 16.15
C ASN A 35 16.43 -20.27 14.76
N GLU A 36 16.91 -21.37 14.19
CA GLU A 36 17.49 -21.39 12.83
C GLU A 36 16.46 -21.07 11.74
N LYS A 37 15.24 -21.62 11.86
CA LYS A 37 14.14 -21.31 10.93
C LYS A 37 13.73 -19.85 11.00
N LYS A 38 13.71 -19.26 12.20
CA LYS A 38 13.32 -17.86 12.42
C LYS A 38 14.37 -16.85 11.94
N PHE A 39 15.65 -17.19 12.01
CA PHE A 39 16.75 -16.28 11.69
C PHE A 39 17.75 -16.93 10.70
N PRO A 40 17.36 -17.12 9.43
CA PRO A 40 18.15 -17.89 8.46
C PRO A 40 19.47 -17.22 8.05
N VAL A 41 19.60 -15.91 8.26
CA VAL A 41 20.81 -15.13 7.94
C VAL A 41 21.74 -14.92 9.14
N ALA A 42 21.41 -15.51 10.29
CA ALA A 42 22.20 -15.42 11.51
C ALA A 42 23.36 -16.43 11.52
N LEU A 43 24.40 -16.16 12.31
CA LEU A 43 25.43 -17.14 12.60
C LEU A 43 24.82 -18.39 13.25
N TRP A 44 25.28 -19.57 12.84
CA TRP A 44 24.88 -20.82 13.48
C TRP A 44 25.27 -20.84 14.96
N ALA A 45 24.35 -21.34 15.77
CA ALA A 45 24.62 -21.52 17.19
C ALA A 45 25.75 -22.57 17.37
N GLY A 46 26.69 -22.26 18.25
CA GLY A 46 27.93 -23.01 18.42
C GLY A 46 29.13 -22.44 17.66
N THR A 47 28.93 -21.46 16.76
CA THR A 47 30.03 -20.71 16.14
C THR A 47 30.92 -20.11 17.23
N LEU A 48 32.24 -20.35 17.15
CA LEU A 48 33.21 -19.79 18.08
C LEU A 48 33.81 -18.51 17.48
N LEU A 49 33.51 -17.37 18.08
CA LEU A 49 34.05 -16.06 17.70
C LEU A 49 35.24 -15.68 18.58
N ASN A 50 36.25 -15.07 17.98
CA ASN A 50 37.47 -14.56 18.60
C ASN A 50 38.14 -15.58 19.56
N ASN A 51 38.06 -16.87 19.21
CA ASN A 51 38.50 -18.00 20.03
C ASN A 51 38.03 -17.94 21.51
N ARG A 52 36.86 -17.33 21.78
CA ARG A 52 36.39 -17.06 23.14
C ARG A 52 34.88 -17.16 23.29
N TYR A 53 34.10 -16.63 22.35
CA TYR A 53 32.66 -16.47 22.50
C TYR A 53 31.92 -17.52 21.69
N ILE A 54 31.22 -18.42 22.37
CA ILE A 54 30.37 -19.41 21.69
C ILE A 54 29.00 -18.78 21.44
N VAL A 55 28.66 -18.58 20.16
CA VAL A 55 27.38 -18.02 19.72
C VAL A 55 26.23 -18.93 20.16
N GLY A 56 25.20 -18.31 20.73
CA GLY A 56 23.97 -18.94 21.18
C GLY A 56 22.78 -18.55 20.31
N ARG A 57 21.59 -18.49 20.91
CA ARG A 57 20.37 -18.01 20.24
C ARG A 57 20.47 -16.54 19.82
N VAL A 58 19.66 -16.16 18.84
CA VAL A 58 19.50 -14.76 18.44
C VAL A 58 18.62 -14.05 19.49
N LEU A 59 19.12 -12.91 19.99
CA LEU A 59 18.39 -12.01 20.88
C LEU A 59 17.57 -10.96 20.10
N GLY A 60 18.05 -10.56 18.92
CA GLY A 60 17.33 -9.68 18.01
C GLY A 60 18.06 -9.50 16.68
N GLN A 61 17.30 -9.24 15.61
CA GLN A 61 17.82 -8.94 14.27
C GLN A 61 17.12 -7.67 13.76
N GLY A 62 17.91 -6.66 13.40
CA GLY A 62 17.43 -5.42 12.79
C GLY A 62 18.02 -5.21 11.40
N GLY A 63 17.71 -4.08 10.76
CA GLY A 63 18.19 -3.76 9.40
C GLY A 63 19.70 -3.56 9.27
N PHE A 64 20.41 -3.35 10.38
CA PHE A 64 21.84 -2.99 10.41
C PHE A 64 22.73 -3.97 11.19
N GLY A 65 22.15 -4.99 11.83
CA GLY A 65 22.92 -5.95 12.62
C GLY A 65 22.09 -7.00 13.34
N ILE A 66 22.79 -8.02 13.84
CA ILE A 66 22.23 -9.16 14.56
C ILE A 66 22.85 -9.21 15.95
N THR A 67 22.04 -9.39 16.99
CA THR A 67 22.49 -9.56 18.37
C THR A 67 22.26 -10.98 18.82
N TYR A 68 23.31 -11.61 19.32
CA TYR A 68 23.35 -12.99 19.79
C TYR A 68 23.53 -13.03 21.30
N LEU A 69 22.90 -14.00 21.95
CA LEU A 69 23.38 -14.48 23.24
C LEU A 69 24.67 -15.26 22.98
N ALA A 70 25.71 -15.11 23.80
CA ALA A 70 26.92 -15.90 23.67
C ALA A 70 27.45 -16.32 25.05
N TRP A 71 28.27 -17.37 25.04
CA TRP A 71 28.99 -17.83 26.22
C TRP A 71 30.47 -17.43 26.12
N ASP A 72 30.92 -16.62 27.06
CA ASP A 72 32.34 -16.31 27.22
C ASP A 72 33.04 -17.49 27.91
N THR A 73 33.83 -18.24 27.15
CA THR A 73 34.54 -19.43 27.65
C THR A 73 35.65 -19.11 28.65
N LYS A 74 36.12 -17.86 28.73
CA LYS A 74 37.16 -17.45 29.69
C LYS A 74 36.59 -16.96 31.00
N LEU A 75 35.48 -16.22 30.93
CA LEU A 75 34.79 -15.71 32.12
C LEU A 75 33.72 -16.66 32.64
N GLU A 76 33.39 -17.70 31.88
CA GLU A 76 32.30 -18.65 32.17
C GLU A 76 30.97 -17.92 32.44
N ALA A 77 30.65 -16.96 31.58
CA ALA A 77 29.52 -16.06 31.75
C ALA A 77 28.76 -15.82 30.43
N ARG A 78 27.48 -15.48 30.56
CA ARG A 78 26.65 -15.06 29.43
C ARG A 78 26.96 -13.61 29.06
N VAL A 79 27.10 -13.36 27.77
CA VAL A 79 27.31 -12.03 27.17
C VAL A 79 26.39 -11.87 25.97
N ALA A 80 26.16 -10.63 25.53
CA ALA A 80 25.51 -10.37 24.25
C ALA A 80 26.58 -9.95 23.23
N VAL A 81 26.52 -10.51 22.02
CA VAL A 81 27.44 -10.19 20.92
C VAL A 81 26.62 -9.58 19.80
N LYS A 82 26.94 -8.34 19.40
CA LYS A 82 26.31 -7.68 18.26
C LYS A 82 27.23 -7.76 17.06
N GLU A 83 26.69 -8.16 15.92
CA GLU A 83 27.34 -8.26 14.63
C GLU A 83 26.82 -7.16 13.70
N PHE A 84 27.71 -6.51 12.97
CA PHE A 84 27.34 -5.64 11.87
C PHE A 84 26.88 -6.49 10.67
N MET A 85 25.61 -6.41 10.32
CA MET A 85 25.02 -7.20 9.24
C MET A 85 23.88 -6.41 8.61
N PRO A 86 24.17 -5.52 7.66
CA PRO A 86 23.14 -4.71 7.01
C PRO A 86 22.40 -5.52 5.95
N ASN A 87 21.17 -5.93 6.24
CA ASN A 87 20.42 -6.93 5.47
C ASN A 87 20.13 -6.51 4.01
N GLU A 88 20.10 -5.21 3.70
CA GLU A 88 19.82 -4.69 2.35
C GLU A 88 21.02 -4.73 1.41
N ILE A 89 22.24 -4.71 1.95
CA ILE A 89 23.47 -4.56 1.16
C ILE A 89 24.48 -5.66 1.42
N ALA A 90 24.23 -6.54 2.40
CA ALA A 90 25.10 -7.64 2.76
C ALA A 90 24.32 -8.96 2.86
N THR A 91 24.99 -10.04 2.45
CA THR A 91 24.51 -11.41 2.54
C THR A 91 25.54 -12.28 3.26
N ARG A 92 25.12 -13.40 3.84
CA ARG A 92 26.00 -14.33 4.55
C ARG A 92 26.35 -15.51 3.66
N ILE A 93 27.63 -15.87 3.61
CA ILE A 93 28.12 -17.08 2.94
C ILE A 93 28.93 -17.90 3.95
N GLY A 94 28.33 -18.98 4.48
CA GLY A 94 28.93 -19.72 5.59
C GLY A 94 28.95 -18.86 6.85
N THR A 95 30.14 -18.55 7.39
CA THR A 95 30.29 -17.61 8.52
C THR A 95 30.55 -16.18 8.08
N THR A 96 31.00 -15.94 6.84
CA THR A 96 31.45 -14.61 6.39
C THR A 96 30.32 -13.75 5.84
N VAL A 97 30.49 -12.43 5.94
CA VAL A 97 29.58 -11.42 5.40
C VAL A 97 30.15 -10.88 4.09
N SER A 98 29.32 -10.78 3.06
CA SER A 98 29.70 -10.30 1.72
C SER A 98 28.73 -9.25 1.22
N VAL A 99 29.22 -8.22 0.53
CA VAL A 99 28.38 -7.17 -0.04
C VAL A 99 27.60 -7.74 -1.23
N ALA A 100 26.27 -7.60 -1.22
CA ALA A 100 25.37 -8.20 -2.20
C ALA A 100 25.51 -7.59 -3.62
N MET A 101 25.99 -6.35 -3.72
CA MET A 101 26.26 -5.64 -4.98
C MET A 101 27.55 -4.81 -4.88
N GLU A 102 28.41 -4.90 -5.89
CA GLU A 102 29.70 -4.18 -5.90
C GLU A 102 29.54 -2.66 -5.76
N SER A 103 28.44 -2.09 -6.30
CA SER A 103 28.10 -0.67 -6.20
C SER A 103 27.83 -0.17 -4.78
N ARG A 104 27.61 -1.06 -3.79
CA ARG A 104 27.29 -0.73 -2.40
C ARG A 104 28.47 -0.93 -1.43
N THR A 105 29.65 -1.21 -1.96
CA THR A 105 30.86 -1.47 -1.16
C THR A 105 31.28 -0.28 -0.29
N GLU A 106 31.18 0.94 -0.83
CA GLU A 106 31.48 2.16 -0.06
C GLU A 106 30.50 2.36 1.11
N ASP A 107 29.22 2.08 0.89
CA ASP A 107 28.17 2.20 1.90
C ASP A 107 28.38 1.20 3.04
N PHE A 108 28.73 -0.05 2.71
CA PHE A 108 29.08 -1.08 3.69
C PHE A 108 30.29 -0.66 4.53
N THR A 109 31.36 -0.19 3.88
CA THR A 109 32.59 0.25 4.55
C THR A 109 32.31 1.41 5.50
N TYR A 110 31.51 2.38 5.06
CA TYR A 110 31.11 3.52 5.88
C TYR A 110 30.25 3.10 7.07
N GLY A 111 29.29 2.18 6.86
CA GLY A 111 28.47 1.60 7.93
C GLY A 111 29.29 0.87 9.00
N ALA A 112 30.24 0.03 8.57
CA ALA A 112 31.14 -0.69 9.49
C ALA A 112 31.98 0.27 10.34
N GLN A 113 32.50 1.36 9.75
CA GLN A 113 33.23 2.39 10.49
C GLN A 113 32.35 3.04 11.58
N ARG A 114 31.08 3.28 11.28
CA ARG A 114 30.13 3.91 12.23
C ARG A 114 29.75 2.96 13.35
N PHE A 115 29.58 1.67 13.03
CA PHE A 115 29.40 0.61 14.00
C PHE A 115 30.60 0.50 14.96
N GLN A 116 31.82 0.62 14.43
CA GLN A 116 33.03 0.66 15.26
C GLN A 116 33.08 1.90 16.18
N GLU A 117 32.70 3.08 15.67
CA GLU A 117 32.64 4.31 16.47
C GLU A 117 31.60 4.22 17.61
N GLU A 118 30.47 3.55 17.35
CA GLU A 118 29.43 3.26 18.36
C GLU A 118 29.99 2.41 19.51
N ALA A 119 30.65 1.28 19.19
CA ALA A 119 31.27 0.43 20.19
C ALA A 119 32.31 1.17 21.05
N ARG A 120 33.15 2.01 20.42
CA ARG A 120 34.13 2.85 21.14
C ARG A 120 33.47 3.90 22.04
N THR A 121 32.34 4.43 21.62
CA THR A 121 31.57 5.41 22.40
C THR A 121 30.96 4.75 23.63
N LEU A 122 30.28 3.60 23.44
CA LEU A 122 29.68 2.82 24.52
C LEU A 122 30.72 2.35 25.56
N ALA A 123 31.92 1.98 25.13
CA ALA A 123 33.00 1.56 26.03
C ALA A 123 33.39 2.65 27.05
N LYS A 124 33.19 3.95 26.75
CA LYS A 124 33.45 5.06 27.69
C LYS A 124 32.51 5.04 28.90
N PHE A 125 31.33 4.44 28.74
CA PHE A 125 30.30 4.37 29.78
C PHE A 125 30.35 3.07 30.57
N MET A 126 31.41 2.28 30.42
CA MET A 126 31.61 1.07 31.22
C MET A 126 31.58 1.41 32.73
N GLY A 127 30.74 0.69 33.47
CA GLY A 127 30.54 0.92 34.90
C GLY A 127 29.47 1.96 35.25
N GLN A 128 28.86 2.63 34.28
CA GLN A 128 27.65 3.43 34.52
C GLN A 128 26.45 2.52 34.82
N PRO A 129 25.69 2.76 35.90
CA PRO A 129 24.64 1.84 36.34
C PRO A 129 23.49 1.69 35.32
N ASN A 130 23.14 2.77 34.62
CA ASN A 130 21.98 2.83 33.71
C ASN A 130 22.32 2.69 32.22
N ILE A 131 23.55 2.32 31.87
CA ILE A 131 23.99 2.09 30.49
C ILE A 131 24.55 0.67 30.38
N ALA A 132 24.27 -0.03 29.28
CA ALA A 132 24.91 -1.32 29.02
C ALA A 132 26.40 -1.14 28.72
N GLY A 133 27.26 -1.90 29.42
CA GLY A 133 28.70 -1.86 29.18
C GLY A 133 29.09 -2.64 27.93
N VAL A 134 29.99 -2.07 27.13
CA VAL A 134 30.68 -2.78 26.04
C VAL A 134 32.07 -3.18 26.53
N THR A 135 32.38 -4.47 26.51
CA THR A 135 33.60 -5.05 27.10
C THR A 135 34.65 -5.45 26.08
N ASP A 136 34.27 -5.69 24.83
CA ASP A 136 35.19 -6.17 23.79
C ASP A 136 34.72 -5.74 22.40
N TYR A 137 35.64 -5.66 21.46
CA TYR A 137 35.41 -5.35 20.04
C TYR A 137 36.43 -6.10 19.20
N PHE A 138 35.98 -6.71 18.10
CA PHE A 138 36.87 -7.39 17.16
C PHE A 138 36.25 -7.49 15.76
N ASP A 139 37.12 -7.63 14.76
CA ASP A 139 36.74 -7.89 13.37
C ASP A 139 37.03 -9.36 13.03
N GLU A 140 36.05 -10.05 12.49
CA GLU A 140 36.14 -11.46 12.07
C GLU A 140 35.09 -11.71 10.98
N ASN A 141 35.19 -12.78 10.20
CA ASN A 141 34.14 -13.14 9.23
C ASN A 141 33.76 -12.02 8.23
N ASP A 142 34.74 -11.18 7.85
CA ASP A 142 34.55 -10.01 6.98
C ASP A 142 33.50 -9.01 7.48
N THR A 143 33.29 -8.97 8.80
CA THR A 143 32.45 -7.98 9.48
C THR A 143 33.01 -7.63 10.87
N SER A 144 32.30 -6.77 11.60
CA SER A 144 32.68 -6.28 12.92
C SER A 144 31.71 -6.75 13.99
N TYR A 145 32.26 -7.02 15.18
CA TYR A 145 31.52 -7.45 16.35
C TYR A 145 31.88 -6.62 17.57
N PHE A 146 30.93 -6.41 18.47
CA PHE A 146 31.23 -6.00 19.83
C PHE A 146 30.45 -6.80 20.86
N VAL A 147 31.03 -6.90 22.05
CA VAL A 147 30.50 -7.69 23.16
C VAL A 147 30.03 -6.75 24.25
N MET A 148 28.81 -6.98 24.74
CA MET A 148 28.16 -6.18 25.77
C MET A 148 27.52 -7.05 26.84
N ASP A 149 27.14 -6.41 27.95
CA ASP A 149 26.41 -7.05 29.04
C ASP A 149 25.18 -7.82 28.51
N TYR A 150 25.04 -9.10 28.89
CA TYR A 150 23.77 -9.79 28.71
C TYR A 150 22.80 -9.38 29.83
N ILE A 151 21.69 -8.75 29.45
CA ILE A 151 20.71 -8.20 30.38
C ILE A 151 19.53 -9.17 30.47
N GLU A 152 19.40 -9.84 31.61
CA GLU A 152 18.23 -10.66 31.91
C GLU A 152 17.07 -9.78 32.39
N GLY A 153 16.06 -9.62 31.55
CA GLY A 153 14.94 -8.72 31.80
C GLY A 153 13.98 -8.65 30.62
N ILE A 154 13.14 -7.61 30.60
CA ILE A 154 12.24 -7.29 29.50
C ILE A 154 12.46 -5.84 29.05
N SER A 155 12.19 -5.55 27.77
CA SER A 155 12.19 -4.17 27.30
C SER A 155 11.03 -3.40 27.91
N PHE A 156 11.14 -2.07 27.97
CA PHE A 156 10.08 -1.20 28.47
C PHE A 156 8.82 -1.30 27.61
N LYS A 157 8.97 -1.52 26.29
CA LYS A 157 7.86 -1.86 25.40
C LYS A 157 7.08 -3.08 25.87
N THR A 158 7.78 -4.17 26.17
CA THR A 158 7.16 -5.41 26.68
C THR A 158 6.57 -5.18 28.08
N TYR A 159 7.21 -4.37 28.92
CA TYR A 159 6.68 -3.99 30.22
C TYR A 159 5.33 -3.27 30.08
N ILE A 160 5.23 -2.26 29.19
CA ILE A 160 3.98 -1.54 28.89
C ILE A 160 2.91 -2.49 28.36
N ALA A 161 3.26 -3.37 27.41
CA ALA A 161 2.34 -4.36 26.85
C ALA A 161 1.79 -5.32 27.91
N ASN A 162 2.65 -5.81 28.81
CA ASN A 162 2.26 -6.69 29.92
C ASN A 162 1.34 -6.01 30.94
N HIS A 163 1.29 -4.67 30.96
CA HIS A 163 0.38 -3.88 31.80
C HIS A 163 -0.88 -3.42 31.05
N GLY A 164 -1.18 -4.01 29.89
CA GLY A 164 -2.38 -3.69 29.10
C GLY A 164 -2.23 -2.46 28.21
N GLY A 165 -1.00 -2.12 27.81
CA GLY A 165 -0.71 -1.07 26.83
C GLY A 165 -0.41 0.31 27.41
N LYS A 166 -0.52 0.49 28.74
CA LYS A 166 -0.08 1.68 29.46
C LYS A 166 0.30 1.34 30.89
N VAL A 167 1.09 2.20 31.54
CA VAL A 167 1.55 2.04 32.92
C VAL A 167 1.11 3.21 33.79
N SER A 168 1.19 3.05 35.11
CA SER A 168 0.92 4.15 36.02
C SER A 168 1.96 5.28 35.86
N VAL A 169 1.61 6.49 36.27
CA VAL A 169 2.56 7.63 36.28
C VAL A 169 3.79 7.31 37.12
N GLU A 170 3.60 6.62 38.25
CA GLU A 170 4.69 6.20 39.13
C GLU A 170 5.63 5.18 38.44
N ASP A 171 5.07 4.17 37.78
CA ASP A 171 5.85 3.18 37.03
C ASP A 171 6.62 3.82 35.86
N ALA A 172 5.99 4.75 35.14
CA ALA A 172 6.66 5.51 34.08
C ALA A 172 7.84 6.31 34.65
N CYS A 173 7.68 6.97 35.79
CA CYS A 173 8.77 7.68 36.47
C CYS A 173 9.90 6.73 36.93
N ASN A 174 9.55 5.58 37.51
CA ASN A 174 10.51 4.58 37.97
C ASN A 174 11.40 4.06 36.84
N VAL A 175 10.90 4.05 35.60
CA VAL A 175 11.68 3.64 34.43
C VAL A 175 12.43 4.82 33.81
N MET A 176 11.73 5.93 33.58
CA MET A 176 12.25 7.01 32.74
C MET A 176 13.21 7.97 33.47
N ILE A 177 13.15 8.07 34.81
CA ILE A 177 14.14 8.84 35.58
C ILE A 177 15.55 8.24 35.43
N PRO A 178 15.75 6.91 35.63
CA PRO A 178 17.02 6.26 35.27
C PRO A 178 17.48 6.47 33.84
N VAL A 179 16.57 6.55 32.87
CA VAL A 179 16.90 6.84 31.46
C VAL A 179 17.42 8.28 31.32
N LEU A 180 16.80 9.25 31.98
CA LEU A 180 17.29 10.64 32.01
C LEU A 180 18.66 10.77 32.69
N GLN A 181 18.93 9.97 33.72
CA GLN A 181 20.25 9.89 34.36
C GLN A 181 21.30 9.33 33.39
N ALA A 182 20.98 8.27 32.64
CA ALA A 182 21.83 7.73 31.58
C ALA A 182 22.12 8.78 30.49
N LEU A 183 21.08 9.44 29.97
CA LEU A 183 21.23 10.48 28.95
C LEU A 183 22.02 11.69 29.46
N THR A 184 21.91 12.04 30.74
CA THR A 184 22.72 13.10 31.36
C THR A 184 24.21 12.76 31.29
N ALA A 185 24.59 11.51 31.60
CA ALA A 185 25.98 11.05 31.48
C ALA A 185 26.45 11.05 30.02
N VAL A 186 25.60 10.63 29.07
CA VAL A 186 25.90 10.62 27.63
C VAL A 186 26.16 12.04 27.10
N HIS A 187 25.26 12.98 27.43
CA HIS A 187 25.37 14.38 27.03
C HIS A 187 26.60 15.08 27.62
N ALA A 188 27.00 14.74 28.84
CA ALA A 188 28.19 15.30 29.48
C ALA A 188 29.50 14.96 28.74
N GLU A 189 29.55 13.79 28.09
CA GLU A 189 30.67 13.36 27.24
C GLU A 189 30.60 13.91 25.80
N GLY A 190 29.59 14.72 25.49
CA GLY A 190 29.40 15.36 24.19
C GLY A 190 28.76 14.47 23.12
N PHE A 191 28.14 13.36 23.52
CA PHE A 191 27.41 12.46 22.63
C PHE A 191 25.90 12.63 22.75
N ILE A 192 25.15 12.15 21.76
CA ILE A 192 23.69 12.04 21.79
C ILE A 192 23.29 10.63 21.32
N HIS A 193 22.22 10.08 21.87
CA HIS A 193 21.76 8.72 21.70
C HIS A 193 21.02 8.49 20.37
N ARG A 194 20.12 9.41 19.99
CA ARG A 194 19.33 9.46 18.74
C ARG A 194 18.29 8.35 18.50
N ASP A 195 18.25 7.32 19.34
CA ASP A 195 17.28 6.21 19.24
C ASP A 195 16.65 5.86 20.60
N VAL A 196 16.31 6.87 21.42
CA VAL A 196 15.67 6.64 22.72
C VAL A 196 14.22 6.22 22.50
N THR A 197 13.94 4.93 22.70
CA THR A 197 12.60 4.35 22.52
C THR A 197 12.36 3.21 23.52
N PRO A 198 11.09 2.80 23.76
CA PRO A 198 10.79 1.73 24.70
C PRO A 198 11.41 0.36 24.32
N ASP A 199 11.80 0.14 23.06
CA ASP A 199 12.53 -1.07 22.64
C ASP A 199 13.98 -1.08 23.20
N ASN A 200 14.60 0.09 23.33
CA ASN A 200 16.00 0.26 23.70
C ASN A 200 16.20 0.53 25.21
N ILE A 201 15.11 0.51 25.99
CA ILE A 201 15.13 0.64 27.45
C ILE A 201 14.82 -0.74 28.03
N TYR A 202 15.70 -1.29 28.85
CA TYR A 202 15.54 -2.60 29.46
C TYR A 202 15.38 -2.50 30.97
N ILE A 203 14.44 -3.28 31.50
CA ILE A 203 14.20 -3.45 32.93
C ILE A 203 14.68 -4.85 33.31
N THR A 204 15.73 -4.91 34.13
CA THR A 204 16.33 -6.16 34.60
C THR A 204 15.40 -6.87 35.59
N LYS A 205 15.64 -8.16 35.82
CA LYS A 205 14.89 -8.96 36.82
C LYS A 205 14.97 -8.39 38.24
N ASP A 206 16.04 -7.69 38.58
CA ASP A 206 16.24 -7.00 39.87
C ASP A 206 15.69 -5.56 39.88
N GLY A 207 15.01 -5.13 38.81
CA GLY A 207 14.31 -3.84 38.73
C GLY A 207 15.19 -2.65 38.34
N MET A 208 16.44 -2.88 37.96
CA MET A 208 17.30 -1.83 37.41
C MET A 208 16.95 -1.53 35.96
N VAL A 209 17.14 -0.27 35.56
CA VAL A 209 16.88 0.19 34.20
C VAL A 209 18.19 0.44 33.48
N LYS A 210 18.34 -0.13 32.29
CA LYS A 210 19.50 0.06 31.41
C LYS A 210 19.07 0.55 30.03
N LEU A 211 19.72 1.60 29.56
CA LEU A 211 19.61 2.11 28.20
C LEU A 211 20.61 1.40 27.29
N LEU A 212 20.12 0.94 26.13
CA LEU A 212 20.87 0.15 25.14
C LEU A 212 20.97 0.90 23.80
N ASP A 213 21.98 0.53 23.02
CA ASP A 213 22.07 0.74 21.56
C ASP A 213 21.98 2.19 21.07
N PHE A 214 23.14 2.82 20.81
CA PHE A 214 23.18 4.18 20.28
C PHE A 214 23.11 4.04 18.76
N GLY A 215 21.94 4.29 18.14
CA GLY A 215 21.64 3.99 16.72
C GLY A 215 22.50 4.67 15.62
N SER A 216 23.73 5.09 15.92
CA SER A 216 24.68 5.81 15.07
C SER A 216 24.99 5.12 13.73
N ALA A 217 25.06 3.79 13.69
CA ALA A 217 25.25 3.04 12.44
C ALA A 217 24.03 3.16 11.50
N ARG A 218 22.81 3.23 12.06
CA ARG A 218 21.54 3.31 11.31
C ARG A 218 21.43 4.62 10.51
N TYR A 219 21.90 5.73 11.08
CA TYR A 219 21.83 7.07 10.48
C TYR A 219 22.79 7.30 9.31
N SER A 220 23.79 6.43 9.14
CA SER A 220 24.93 6.72 8.27
C SER A 220 24.79 6.09 6.88
N ILE A 221 24.15 4.92 6.77
CA ILE A 221 23.97 4.21 5.48
C ILE A 221 22.77 4.77 4.70
N GLY A 222 21.70 5.23 5.36
CA GLY A 222 20.54 5.86 4.69
C GLY A 222 20.72 7.32 4.29
N ASP A 223 21.89 7.91 4.52
CA ASP A 223 22.19 9.30 4.11
C ASP A 223 22.38 9.42 2.57
N LYS A 224 22.64 8.30 1.87
CA LYS A 224 22.88 8.26 0.40
C LYS A 224 21.84 7.50 -0.44
N SER A 225 21.04 6.62 0.14
CA SER A 225 19.91 5.93 -0.53
C SER A 225 18.63 6.19 0.26
N LYS A 226 17.58 6.75 -0.37
CA LYS A 226 16.20 7.08 0.15
C LYS A 226 15.69 6.08 1.23
N SER A 227 14.78 6.34 2.18
CA SER A 227 14.09 7.50 2.77
C SER A 227 14.49 7.61 4.26
N LEU A 228 14.39 8.78 4.89
CA LEU A 228 14.73 8.92 6.33
C LEU A 228 13.74 8.18 7.25
N ASP A 229 12.56 7.83 6.74
CA ASP A 229 11.46 7.19 7.48
C ASP A 229 11.75 5.72 7.85
N VAL A 230 12.65 5.05 7.12
CA VAL A 230 13.11 3.68 7.43
C VAL A 230 14.07 3.64 8.63
N ILE A 231 14.67 4.78 8.97
CA ILE A 231 15.67 4.90 10.06
C ILE A 231 15.04 5.51 11.32
N LEU A 232 14.04 6.37 11.18
CA LEU A 232 13.41 7.11 12.27
C LEU A 232 12.14 6.42 12.77
N LYS A 233 12.00 6.26 14.08
CA LYS A 233 10.78 5.73 14.69
C LYS A 233 9.74 6.84 14.83
N VAL A 234 8.71 6.79 13.98
CA VAL A 234 7.59 7.74 13.93
C VAL A 234 6.99 7.94 15.34
N GLY A 235 6.71 9.20 15.69
CA GLY A 235 6.22 9.61 17.02
C GLY A 235 7.30 9.81 18.09
N TYR A 236 8.42 9.07 18.04
CA TYR A 236 9.56 9.26 18.97
C TYR A 236 10.63 10.19 18.42
N ALA A 237 10.74 10.31 17.09
CA ALA A 237 11.69 11.19 16.44
C ALA A 237 11.15 12.64 16.35
N PRO A 238 11.92 13.65 16.77
CA PRO A 238 11.63 15.05 16.51
C PRO A 238 12.05 15.47 15.10
N LYS A 239 11.46 16.57 14.63
CA LYS A 239 11.61 17.07 13.25
C LYS A 239 13.06 17.26 12.80
N GLU A 240 13.98 17.65 13.69
CA GLU A 240 15.37 17.89 13.32
C GLU A 240 16.12 16.62 12.93
N GLN A 241 15.60 15.44 13.28
CA GLN A 241 16.17 14.18 12.81
C GLN A 241 15.76 13.86 11.36
N TYR A 242 14.61 14.36 10.90
CA TYR A 242 14.12 14.19 9.52
C TYR A 242 14.81 15.13 8.53
N ILE A 243 15.35 16.26 9.01
CA ILE A 243 15.95 17.29 8.17
C ILE A 243 17.47 17.08 8.09
N ARG A 244 17.96 16.63 6.92
CA ARG A 244 19.38 16.29 6.65
C ARG A 244 20.43 17.34 7.06
N ARG A 245 20.08 18.62 7.08
CA ARG A 245 21.00 19.73 7.42
C ARG A 245 20.68 20.39 8.76
N SER A 246 19.72 19.87 9.51
CA SER A 246 19.40 20.41 10.83
C SER A 246 20.48 20.04 11.82
N ARG A 247 20.73 20.93 12.79
CA ARG A 247 21.59 20.61 13.93
C ARG A 247 20.80 19.68 14.85
N GLN A 248 21.46 18.63 15.30
CA GLN A 248 20.98 17.74 16.35
C GLN A 248 21.82 18.00 17.60
N GLY A 249 21.21 17.87 18.77
CA GLY A 249 21.86 18.10 20.06
C GLY A 249 21.14 17.37 21.19
N PRO A 250 21.52 17.59 22.45
CA PRO A 250 20.89 16.90 23.59
C PRO A 250 19.37 17.06 23.66
N TYR A 251 18.82 18.17 23.16
CA TYR A 251 17.37 18.42 23.03
C TYR A 251 16.65 17.44 22.08
N THR A 252 17.39 16.72 21.24
CA THR A 252 16.86 15.68 20.35
C THR A 252 16.47 14.45 21.17
N ASP A 253 17.35 14.00 22.07
CA ASP A 253 17.06 12.89 22.98
C ASP A 253 16.00 13.26 24.04
N VAL A 254 15.95 14.54 24.44
CA VAL A 254 14.89 15.07 25.33
C VAL A 254 13.50 14.83 24.74
N TYR A 255 13.32 15.10 23.44
CA TYR A 255 12.03 14.86 22.78
C TYR A 255 11.67 13.38 22.78
N SER A 256 12.59 12.52 22.37
CA SER A 256 12.36 11.07 22.32
C SER A 256 12.07 10.50 23.71
N CYS A 257 12.73 11.01 24.75
CA CYS A 257 12.46 10.66 26.15
C CYS A 257 11.06 11.13 26.59
N ALA A 258 10.66 12.35 26.26
CA ALA A 258 9.33 12.87 26.57
C ALA A 258 8.22 12.11 25.81
N ALA A 259 8.48 11.69 24.56
CA ALA A 259 7.60 10.81 23.80
C ALA A 259 7.44 9.43 24.46
N CYS A 260 8.51 8.86 25.01
CA CYS A 260 8.43 7.62 25.81
C CYS A 260 7.56 7.78 27.06
N PHE A 261 7.71 8.89 27.80
CA PHE A 261 6.84 9.20 28.94
C PHE A 261 5.36 9.29 28.51
N TYR A 262 5.08 10.08 27.48
CA TYR A 262 3.73 10.28 26.98
C TYR A 262 3.09 8.96 26.52
N ALA A 263 3.82 8.17 25.72
CA ALA A 263 3.34 6.88 25.22
C ALA A 263 3.10 5.86 26.34
N ALA A 264 4.02 5.76 27.30
CA ALA A 264 3.91 4.82 28.41
C ALA A 264 2.70 5.13 29.31
N ILE A 265 2.43 6.41 29.58
CA ILE A 265 1.34 6.83 30.47
C ILE A 265 -0.01 6.80 29.76
N THR A 266 -0.08 7.30 28.53
CA THR A 266 -1.35 7.45 27.81
C THR A 266 -1.77 6.19 27.07
N GLY A 267 -0.80 5.36 26.66
CA GLY A 267 -0.99 4.25 25.72
C GLY A 267 -1.00 4.69 24.24
N TYR A 268 -0.82 5.98 23.96
CA TYR A 268 -0.83 6.55 22.61
C TYR A 268 0.49 7.27 22.33
N LEU A 269 1.00 7.17 21.10
CA LEU A 269 2.14 8.00 20.68
C LEU A 269 1.71 9.47 20.59
N PRO A 270 2.60 10.43 20.89
CA PRO A 270 2.34 11.81 20.51
C PRO A 270 2.21 11.91 18.97
N PRO A 271 1.41 12.84 18.44
CA PRO A 271 1.33 13.06 16.99
C PRO A 271 2.72 13.32 16.39
N GLU A 272 2.90 12.99 15.11
CA GLU A 272 4.22 13.06 14.50
C GLU A 272 4.78 14.49 14.51
N SER A 273 6.07 14.63 14.80
CA SER A 273 6.70 15.94 14.96
C SER A 273 6.67 16.81 13.69
N LEU A 274 6.59 16.20 12.50
CA LEU A 274 6.42 16.90 11.22
C LEU A 274 4.98 17.38 11.01
N GLU A 275 3.97 16.59 11.37
CA GLU A 275 2.55 16.98 11.29
C GLU A 275 2.24 18.15 12.25
N ARG A 276 2.88 18.14 13.42
CA ARG A 276 2.75 19.19 14.43
C ARG A 276 3.36 20.53 14.02
N LEU A 277 4.07 20.62 12.89
CA LEU A 277 4.55 21.89 12.33
C LEU A 277 3.42 22.75 11.77
N ASP A 278 2.45 22.11 11.11
CA ASP A 278 1.33 22.80 10.49
C ASP A 278 0.25 23.11 11.53
N LYS A 279 -0.07 22.12 12.37
CA LYS A 279 -1.01 22.27 13.48
C LYS A 279 -0.62 21.34 14.63
N ASP A 280 -0.22 21.93 15.76
CA ASP A 280 0.09 21.15 16.95
C ASP A 280 -1.22 20.75 17.67
N GLU A 281 -1.63 19.50 17.49
CA GLU A 281 -2.80 18.90 18.12
C GLU A 281 -2.45 18.01 19.34
N LEU A 282 -1.24 18.13 19.88
CA LEU A 282 -0.84 17.37 21.07
C LEU A 282 -1.76 17.69 22.25
N VAL A 283 -2.40 16.65 22.80
CA VAL A 283 -3.31 16.77 23.94
C VAL A 283 -2.52 16.56 25.25
N PRO A 284 -2.61 17.46 26.24
CA PRO A 284 -2.03 17.26 27.57
C PRO A 284 -2.51 15.97 28.24
N ILE A 285 -1.64 15.29 28.99
CA ILE A 285 -1.98 14.01 29.64
C ILE A 285 -3.12 14.20 30.64
N SER A 286 -3.13 15.33 31.36
CA SER A 286 -4.21 15.69 32.30
C SER A 286 -5.59 15.82 31.65
N GLN A 287 -5.67 16.08 30.33
CA GLN A 287 -6.93 16.21 29.60
C GLN A 287 -7.49 14.86 29.11
N LEU A 288 -6.72 13.78 29.21
CA LEU A 288 -7.12 12.42 28.82
C LEU A 288 -7.79 11.64 29.96
N GLY A 289 -8.12 12.30 31.07
CA GLY A 289 -8.71 11.67 32.25
C GLY A 289 -7.71 10.84 33.08
N ILE A 290 -6.41 11.10 32.91
CA ILE A 290 -5.33 10.47 33.68
C ILE A 290 -4.92 11.42 34.81
N ASP A 291 -4.85 10.91 36.03
CA ASP A 291 -4.37 11.66 37.19
C ASP A 291 -2.83 11.78 37.12
N ILE A 292 -2.34 12.98 36.86
CA ILE A 292 -0.91 13.28 36.72
C ILE A 292 -0.61 14.62 37.40
N PRO A 293 0.49 14.73 38.18
CA PRO A 293 0.89 16.01 38.76
C PRO A 293 1.17 17.07 37.69
N GLU A 294 0.70 18.29 37.92
CA GLU A 294 0.82 19.41 36.96
C GLU A 294 2.28 19.67 36.53
N TYR A 295 3.23 19.55 37.45
CA TYR A 295 4.65 19.75 37.13
C TYR A 295 5.16 18.74 36.10
N LEU A 296 4.71 17.48 36.19
CA LEU A 296 5.15 16.40 35.32
C LEU A 296 4.49 16.51 33.94
N ASP A 297 3.19 16.79 33.90
CA ASP A 297 2.46 17.01 32.64
C ASP A 297 3.10 18.15 31.84
N LYS A 298 3.37 19.30 32.47
CA LYS A 298 4.04 20.42 31.80
C LYS A 298 5.49 20.14 31.42
N ALA A 299 6.23 19.37 32.21
CA ALA A 299 7.59 18.97 31.86
C ALA A 299 7.59 18.04 30.62
N ILE A 300 6.68 17.07 30.54
CA ILE A 300 6.54 16.19 29.38
C ILE A 300 6.15 17.01 28.14
N LEU A 301 5.18 17.92 28.26
CA LEU A 301 4.77 18.81 27.15
C LEU A 301 5.92 19.70 26.67
N LYS A 302 6.70 20.27 27.59
CA LYS A 302 7.89 21.06 27.24
C LYS A 302 8.94 20.22 26.53
N GLY A 303 9.17 18.98 26.97
CA GLY A 303 10.06 18.04 26.28
C GLY A 303 9.56 17.69 24.87
N LEU A 304 8.25 17.65 24.67
CA LEU A 304 7.58 17.40 23.39
C LEU A 304 7.39 18.65 22.51
N ALA A 305 7.93 19.82 22.87
CA ALA A 305 7.78 21.02 22.05
C ALA A 305 8.32 20.79 20.62
N VAL A 306 7.63 21.25 19.59
CA VAL A 306 8.03 20.99 18.19
C VAL A 306 9.37 21.64 17.86
N GLN A 307 9.60 22.87 18.33
CA GLN A 307 10.84 23.61 18.12
C GLN A 307 11.91 23.21 19.15
N PRO A 308 13.14 22.86 18.74
CA PRO A 308 14.24 22.53 19.65
C PRO A 308 14.53 23.57 20.73
N GLU A 309 14.42 24.86 20.40
CA GLU A 309 14.65 26.00 21.28
C GLU A 309 13.61 26.14 22.41
N ASP A 310 12.42 25.57 22.24
CA ASP A 310 11.35 25.59 23.24
C ASP A 310 11.43 24.42 24.23
N ARG A 311 12.27 23.41 23.93
CA ARG A 311 12.51 22.25 24.79
C ARG A 311 13.54 22.54 25.87
N PHE A 312 13.68 21.60 26.82
CA PHE A 312 14.88 21.51 27.65
C PHE A 312 16.11 21.28 26.76
N GLN A 313 17.18 22.02 27.03
CA GLN A 313 18.39 21.97 26.20
C GLN A 313 19.30 20.80 26.54
N SER A 314 19.01 20.07 27.62
CA SER A 314 19.69 18.82 28.00
C SER A 314 18.79 17.90 28.82
N ALA A 315 19.13 16.61 28.86
CA ALA A 315 18.48 15.65 29.74
C ALA A 315 18.62 16.02 31.24
N ALA A 316 19.70 16.71 31.62
CA ALA A 316 19.92 17.18 32.98
C ALA A 316 18.87 18.22 33.39
N GLU A 317 18.58 19.18 32.51
CA GLU A 317 17.53 20.18 32.74
C GLU A 317 16.13 19.55 32.84
N PHE A 318 15.87 18.54 32.00
CA PHE A 318 14.59 17.83 32.06
C PHE A 318 14.47 17.01 33.36
N LEU A 319 15.53 16.34 33.78
CA LEU A 319 15.59 15.61 35.05
C LEU A 319 15.38 16.55 36.25
N GLU A 320 16.06 17.69 36.28
CA GLU A 320 15.92 18.69 37.35
C GLU A 320 14.49 19.23 37.45
N ALA A 321 13.80 19.43 36.32
CA ALA A 321 12.41 19.85 36.31
C ALA A 321 11.47 18.81 36.97
N ILE A 322 11.71 17.52 36.73
CA ILE A 322 10.94 16.43 37.33
C ILE A 322 11.27 16.29 38.84
N GLU A 323 12.55 16.32 39.21
CA GLU A 323 12.99 16.13 40.60
C GLU A 323 12.65 17.32 41.51
N SER A 324 12.74 18.55 40.99
CA SER A 324 12.39 19.76 41.75
C SER A 324 10.88 19.97 41.90
N GLN A 325 10.06 19.21 41.15
CA GLN A 325 8.60 19.28 41.11
C GLN A 325 8.06 20.69 40.85
N ARG A 326 8.82 21.53 40.14
CA ARG A 326 8.43 22.89 39.80
C ARG A 326 7.67 22.90 38.48
N VAL A 327 6.55 23.61 38.46
CA VAL A 327 5.75 23.83 37.26
C VAL A 327 6.54 24.72 36.30
N VAL A 328 6.90 24.17 35.13
CA VAL A 328 7.62 24.89 34.07
C VAL A 328 6.64 25.63 33.15
N GLU A 329 7.08 26.75 32.58
CA GLU A 329 6.35 27.44 31.51
C GLU A 329 6.53 26.68 30.18
N VAL A 330 5.43 26.47 29.46
CA VAL A 330 5.37 25.85 28.13
C VAL A 330 5.12 26.97 27.09
N PRO A 331 6.07 27.28 26.21
CA PRO A 331 5.89 28.30 25.17
C PRO A 331 4.74 27.94 24.22
N GLY A 332 3.89 28.91 23.86
CA GLY A 332 2.83 28.73 22.85
C GLY A 332 1.47 28.26 23.38
N ALA A 333 1.33 27.94 24.67
CA ALA A 333 0.03 27.68 25.29
C ALA A 333 -0.75 29.00 25.51
N ALA A 334 -1.42 29.49 24.47
CA ALA A 334 -2.38 30.59 24.61
C ALA A 334 -3.57 30.13 25.48
N ASP A 335 -3.96 30.99 26.43
CA ASP A 335 -5.01 30.79 27.43
C ASP A 335 -6.22 29.98 26.94
N ALA A 336 -6.41 28.79 27.50
CA ALA A 336 -7.68 28.09 27.43
C ALA A 336 -8.76 28.92 28.14
N ALA A 337 -9.68 29.50 27.38
CA ALA A 337 -10.81 30.28 27.89
C ALA A 337 -11.70 29.44 28.84
N PRO A 338 -12.29 30.04 29.90
CA PRO A 338 -13.09 29.32 30.88
C PRO A 338 -14.43 28.82 30.30
N PRO A 339 -15.03 27.76 30.86
CA PRO A 339 -16.20 27.10 30.29
C PRO A 339 -17.45 27.99 30.41
N ALA A 340 -18.14 28.21 29.30
CA ALA A 340 -19.44 28.88 29.29
C ALA A 340 -20.54 27.95 29.85
N PRO A 341 -21.52 28.48 30.62
CA PRO A 341 -22.53 27.66 31.28
C PRO A 341 -23.61 27.18 30.31
N ALA A 342 -24.05 25.94 30.55
CA ALA A 342 -25.02 25.18 29.78
C ALA A 342 -26.32 25.94 29.47
N LYS A 343 -26.76 25.88 28.20
CA LYS A 343 -28.14 26.20 27.79
C LYS A 343 -28.85 24.98 27.22
N LYS A 344 -30.12 24.89 27.62
CA LYS A 344 -31.03 23.74 27.58
C LYS A 344 -31.40 23.27 26.18
N LYS A 345 -31.65 21.95 26.12
CA LYS A 345 -32.31 21.14 25.09
C LYS A 345 -33.33 21.91 24.23
N ARG A 346 -33.20 21.75 22.91
CA ARG A 346 -34.30 21.80 21.94
C ARG A 346 -34.12 20.65 20.95
N THR A 347 -35.05 19.71 20.96
CA THR A 347 -35.36 18.76 19.88
C THR A 347 -36.66 19.20 19.21
N PRO A 348 -37.09 18.67 18.04
CA PRO A 348 -36.37 18.02 16.93
C PRO A 348 -36.78 18.60 15.54
N PHE A 349 -36.15 18.16 14.44
CA PHE A 349 -36.85 17.55 13.28
C PHE A 349 -35.85 16.95 12.28
N LEU A 350 -36.21 15.76 11.79
CA LEU A 350 -35.60 14.91 10.76
C LEU A 350 -35.34 15.63 9.43
N ILE A 351 -34.24 15.28 8.75
CA ILE A 351 -34.27 14.69 7.40
C ILE A 351 -33.29 13.51 7.38
N ALA A 352 -33.80 12.34 7.00
CA ALA A 352 -33.09 11.10 6.78
C ALA A 352 -32.61 10.99 5.31
N GLY A 353 -31.56 10.21 5.11
CA GLY A 353 -31.02 9.80 3.81
C GLY A 353 -29.72 9.01 4.02
N ILE A 354 -29.80 7.84 4.67
CA ILE A 354 -29.62 6.50 4.07
C ILE A 354 -28.21 6.28 3.48
N ALA A 355 -27.37 5.65 4.29
CA ALA A 355 -26.50 4.54 3.86
C ALA A 355 -26.44 3.56 5.04
N ALA A 356 -27.39 2.64 5.06
CA ALA A 356 -27.46 1.53 6.01
C ALA A 356 -27.49 0.23 5.21
N GLY A 357 -26.75 -0.76 5.70
CA GLY A 357 -26.78 -2.16 5.27
C GLY A 357 -25.37 -2.77 5.27
N VAL A 358 -24.69 -2.96 6.42
CA VAL A 358 -24.82 -4.07 7.41
C VAL A 358 -24.32 -5.40 6.81
N ALA A 359 -23.21 -5.97 7.32
CA ALA A 359 -23.28 -6.89 8.46
C ALA A 359 -22.09 -6.80 9.43
N VAL A 360 -22.34 -6.28 10.64
CA VAL A 360 -21.57 -6.69 11.83
C VAL A 360 -22.18 -8.01 12.28
N VAL A 361 -21.53 -9.13 11.94
CA VAL A 361 -21.81 -10.40 12.61
C VAL A 361 -21.17 -10.33 13.98
N LEU A 362 -21.95 -9.93 14.98
CA LEU A 362 -21.64 -10.17 16.39
C LEU A 362 -21.76 -11.68 16.63
N GLY A 363 -20.68 -12.41 16.35
CA GLY A 363 -20.46 -13.76 16.83
C GLY A 363 -20.21 -13.75 18.34
N ILE A 364 -21.24 -13.48 19.14
CA ILE A 364 -21.20 -13.76 20.58
C ILE A 364 -21.43 -15.26 20.73
N GLY A 365 -20.34 -16.00 20.91
CA GLY A 365 -20.35 -17.38 21.37
C GLY A 365 -19.50 -17.53 22.62
N ILE A 366 -20.01 -17.08 23.77
CA ILE A 366 -19.49 -17.53 25.07
C ILE A 366 -19.94 -18.98 25.23
N ALA A 367 -19.03 -19.93 25.00
CA ALA A 367 -19.24 -21.32 25.36
C ALA A 367 -18.03 -21.82 26.16
N ILE A 368 -18.18 -21.78 27.49
CA ILE A 368 -17.38 -22.57 28.41
C ILE A 368 -17.83 -24.03 28.22
N GLY A 369 -17.05 -24.83 27.49
CA GLY A 369 -17.25 -26.27 27.35
C GLY A 369 -17.21 -26.76 25.90
N GLY A 370 -16.35 -27.75 25.61
CA GLY A 370 -16.10 -28.28 24.28
C GLY A 370 -17.35 -28.70 23.50
N GLY A 371 -17.59 -28.01 22.39
CA GLY A 371 -18.58 -28.31 21.35
C GLY A 371 -18.22 -27.55 20.08
N ASP A 372 -18.41 -28.16 18.91
CA ASP A 372 -18.02 -27.65 17.58
C ASP A 372 -18.44 -26.18 17.36
N ARG A 373 -17.47 -25.29 17.11
CA ARG A 373 -17.71 -23.87 16.82
C ARG A 373 -17.90 -23.70 15.29
N THR A 374 -19.10 -23.36 14.85
CA THR A 374 -19.43 -23.10 13.44
C THR A 374 -19.80 -21.64 13.22
N ALA A 375 -19.41 -21.08 12.06
CA ALA A 375 -19.84 -19.77 11.58
C ALA A 375 -20.56 -19.91 10.23
N SER A 376 -21.48 -19.00 9.94
CA SER A 376 -22.11 -18.93 8.62
C SER A 376 -21.16 -18.27 7.63
N GLY A 377 -20.69 -19.03 6.62
CA GLY A 377 -19.84 -18.51 5.56
C GLY A 377 -20.61 -17.66 4.54
N PRO A 378 -19.89 -17.01 3.59
CA PRO A 378 -20.47 -16.09 2.61
C PRO A 378 -21.57 -16.71 1.72
N ASP A 379 -21.51 -18.03 1.50
CA ASP A 379 -22.44 -18.79 0.65
C ASP A 379 -23.53 -19.54 1.46
N GLY A 380 -23.66 -19.23 2.76
CA GLY A 380 -24.62 -19.88 3.66
C GLY A 380 -24.24 -21.30 4.10
N GLN A 381 -23.01 -21.76 3.81
CA GLN A 381 -22.46 -23.01 4.36
C GLN A 381 -21.97 -22.79 5.80
N GLU A 382 -22.22 -23.78 6.68
CA GLU A 382 -21.60 -23.80 8.00
C GLU A 382 -20.11 -24.12 7.86
N VAL A 383 -19.28 -23.16 8.27
CA VAL A 383 -17.84 -23.25 8.25
C VAL A 383 -17.35 -23.56 9.66
N GLN A 384 -16.60 -24.66 9.81
CA GLN A 384 -15.91 -24.93 11.07
C GLN A 384 -14.82 -23.88 11.30
N LEU A 385 -14.86 -23.28 12.49
CA LEU A 385 -13.88 -22.30 12.94
C LEU A 385 -12.64 -23.00 13.50
N ILE A 386 -11.48 -22.44 13.19
CA ILE A 386 -10.21 -22.81 13.81
C ILE A 386 -10.08 -21.97 15.09
N GLU A 387 -9.70 -22.58 16.19
CA GLU A 387 -9.44 -21.84 17.43
C GLU A 387 -8.22 -20.93 17.24
N ALA A 388 -8.43 -19.63 17.33
CA ALA A 388 -7.38 -18.62 17.21
C ALA A 388 -6.55 -18.53 18.50
N GLU A 389 -5.30 -18.09 18.38
CA GLU A 389 -4.34 -17.98 19.51
C GLU A 389 -4.81 -17.00 20.60
N VAL A 390 -5.52 -15.94 20.20
CA VAL A 390 -6.14 -14.95 21.09
C VAL A 390 -7.63 -14.82 20.77
N PRO A 391 -8.49 -14.53 21.75
CA PRO A 391 -9.95 -14.46 21.56
C PRO A 391 -10.41 -13.19 20.84
N SER A 392 -9.63 -12.12 20.92
CA SER A 392 -9.90 -10.83 20.29
C SER A 392 -8.60 -10.11 19.99
N ILE A 393 -8.67 -9.16 19.05
CA ILE A 393 -7.59 -8.24 18.69
C ILE A 393 -8.12 -6.82 18.73
N THR A 394 -7.23 -5.83 18.77
CA THR A 394 -7.60 -4.41 18.68
C THR A 394 -6.98 -3.78 17.45
N ILE A 395 -7.78 -3.10 16.63
CA ILE A 395 -7.34 -2.33 15.45
C ILE A 395 -7.94 -0.93 15.57
N ALA A 396 -7.12 0.11 15.46
CA ALA A 396 -7.53 1.51 15.62
C ALA A 396 -8.37 1.79 16.89
N GLY A 397 -8.05 1.11 17.99
CA GLY A 397 -8.76 1.25 19.27
C GLY A 397 -10.12 0.52 19.36
N GLN A 398 -10.51 -0.20 18.32
CA GLN A 398 -11.70 -1.03 18.31
C GLN A 398 -11.33 -2.52 18.46
N GLU A 399 -12.06 -3.22 19.33
CA GLU A 399 -11.87 -4.65 19.57
C GLU A 399 -12.68 -5.49 18.58
N TYR A 400 -12.05 -6.51 18.00
CA TYR A 400 -12.61 -7.46 17.04
C TYR A 400 -12.38 -8.89 17.51
N SER A 401 -13.40 -9.74 17.38
CA SER A 401 -13.27 -11.18 17.63
C SER A 401 -12.41 -11.83 16.54
N THR A 402 -11.49 -12.71 16.91
CA THR A 402 -10.68 -13.50 15.96
C THR A 402 -11.47 -14.63 15.27
N ASP A 403 -12.71 -14.87 15.71
CA ASP A 403 -13.63 -15.82 15.07
C ASP A 403 -14.33 -15.22 13.82
N LEU A 404 -14.12 -13.94 13.52
CA LEU A 404 -14.71 -13.30 12.34
C LEU A 404 -14.22 -13.95 11.05
N THR A 405 -15.16 -14.16 10.11
CA THR A 405 -14.89 -14.67 8.76
C THR A 405 -14.84 -13.55 7.72
N GLU A 406 -15.34 -12.36 8.06
CA GLU A 406 -15.35 -11.18 7.21
C GLU A 406 -15.01 -9.95 8.05
N LEU A 407 -14.18 -9.07 7.50
CA LEU A 407 -13.78 -7.83 8.17
C LEU A 407 -13.57 -6.71 7.14
N SER A 408 -14.20 -5.56 7.39
CA SER A 408 -13.97 -4.32 6.63
C SER A 408 -13.26 -3.31 7.52
N LEU A 409 -12.14 -2.79 7.02
CA LEU A 409 -11.28 -1.80 7.65
C LEU A 409 -10.93 -0.70 6.64
N ASP A 410 -11.86 -0.38 5.74
CA ASP A 410 -11.64 0.56 4.65
C ASP A 410 -11.64 2.02 5.10
N SER A 411 -10.79 2.84 4.48
CA SER A 411 -10.74 4.30 4.72
C SER A 411 -10.49 4.71 6.17
N MET A 412 -9.79 3.87 6.94
CA MET A 412 -9.54 4.08 8.36
C MET A 412 -8.18 4.75 8.65
N GLN A 413 -7.41 5.07 7.61
CA GLN A 413 -6.05 5.62 7.71
C GLN A 413 -5.08 4.68 8.46
N LEU A 414 -5.29 3.37 8.34
CA LEU A 414 -4.47 2.37 9.00
C LEU A 414 -3.05 2.36 8.42
N THR A 415 -2.07 2.21 9.31
CA THR A 415 -0.66 1.99 9.01
C THR A 415 -0.30 0.51 9.17
N ASP A 416 0.91 0.13 8.77
CA ASP A 416 1.41 -1.24 8.93
C ASP A 416 1.39 -1.73 10.38
N ALA A 417 1.54 -0.81 11.35
CA ALA A 417 1.49 -1.12 12.77
C ALA A 417 0.07 -1.52 13.23
N ASP A 418 -0.95 -0.87 12.67
CA ASP A 418 -2.35 -1.09 13.06
C ASP A 418 -2.86 -2.46 12.63
N ILE A 419 -2.36 -2.99 11.52
CA ILE A 419 -2.80 -4.28 10.98
C ILE A 419 -1.99 -5.47 11.50
N GLN A 420 -0.93 -5.25 12.30
CA GLN A 420 -0.13 -6.33 12.89
C GLN A 420 -0.95 -7.42 13.61
N PRO A 421 -2.02 -7.07 14.36
CA PRO A 421 -2.85 -8.07 15.03
C PRO A 421 -3.69 -8.94 14.07
N LEU A 422 -3.87 -8.57 12.79
CA LEU A 422 -4.62 -9.36 11.82
C LEU A 422 -4.07 -10.78 11.65
N ARG A 423 -2.78 -11.01 11.93
CA ARG A 423 -2.13 -12.33 11.93
C ARG A 423 -2.87 -13.39 12.75
N TYR A 424 -3.64 -12.97 13.76
CA TYR A 424 -4.39 -13.87 14.65
C TYR A 424 -5.79 -14.21 14.12
N MET A 425 -6.27 -13.53 13.08
CA MET A 425 -7.61 -13.73 12.51
C MET A 425 -7.65 -14.82 11.45
N VAL A 426 -7.16 -16.02 11.80
CA VAL A 426 -6.95 -17.16 10.90
C VAL A 426 -8.23 -17.69 10.23
N ASN A 427 -9.42 -17.24 10.68
CA ASN A 427 -10.71 -17.61 10.11
C ASN A 427 -11.21 -16.66 9.02
N LEU A 428 -10.50 -15.56 8.73
CA LEU A 428 -10.92 -14.60 7.71
C LEU A 428 -10.95 -15.24 6.32
N THR A 429 -12.06 -15.00 5.64
CA THR A 429 -12.33 -15.36 4.24
C THR A 429 -12.50 -14.13 3.35
N ARG A 430 -12.92 -12.98 3.93
CA ARG A 430 -13.00 -11.70 3.24
C ARG A 430 -12.36 -10.60 4.09
N LEU A 431 -11.50 -9.79 3.47
CA LEU A 431 -10.84 -8.68 4.13
C LEU A 431 -10.79 -7.48 3.20
N ASP A 432 -11.39 -6.37 3.65
CA ASP A 432 -11.30 -5.07 2.96
C ASP A 432 -10.37 -4.13 3.74
N LEU A 433 -9.27 -3.75 3.09
CA LEU A 433 -8.24 -2.84 3.60
C LEU A 433 -8.02 -1.65 2.65
N ARG A 434 -8.96 -1.34 1.74
CA ARG A 434 -8.78 -0.23 0.79
C ARG A 434 -8.65 1.12 1.49
N GLN A 435 -8.00 2.06 0.82
CA GLN A 435 -7.88 3.46 1.23
C GLN A 435 -7.23 3.62 2.60
N ASN A 436 -6.16 2.87 2.86
CA ASN A 436 -5.32 3.00 4.04
C ASN A 436 -3.90 3.43 3.63
N GLN A 437 -2.94 3.33 4.53
CA GLN A 437 -1.55 3.75 4.32
C GLN A 437 -0.58 2.56 4.41
N LEU A 438 -1.04 1.39 3.95
CA LEU A 438 -0.29 0.13 4.09
C LEU A 438 0.85 0.04 3.09
N THR A 439 2.00 -0.42 3.56
CA THR A 439 3.18 -0.78 2.75
C THR A 439 3.61 -2.23 2.98
N ASP A 440 3.26 -2.82 4.13
CA ASP A 440 3.65 -4.18 4.54
C ASP A 440 2.42 -5.09 4.74
N LEU A 441 2.35 -6.18 3.97
CA LEU A 441 1.29 -7.18 4.07
C LEU A 441 1.69 -8.42 4.89
N SER A 442 2.86 -8.41 5.55
CA SER A 442 3.36 -9.53 6.35
C SER A 442 2.34 -10.10 7.35
N PRO A 443 1.49 -9.30 8.03
CA PRO A 443 0.46 -9.85 8.92
C PRO A 443 -0.58 -10.74 8.23
N LEU A 444 -0.73 -10.63 6.90
CA LEU A 444 -1.70 -11.41 6.13
C LEU A 444 -1.14 -12.76 5.66
N ALA A 445 0.17 -12.99 5.77
CA ALA A 445 0.86 -14.11 5.11
C ALA A 445 0.33 -15.50 5.49
N GLU A 446 -0.18 -15.65 6.71
CA GLU A 446 -0.69 -16.91 7.25
C GLU A 446 -2.23 -17.01 7.18
N LEU A 447 -2.92 -16.00 6.64
CA LEU A 447 -4.38 -15.97 6.50
C LEU A 447 -4.86 -16.80 5.30
N THR A 448 -4.42 -18.06 5.25
CA THR A 448 -4.56 -18.99 4.12
C THR A 448 -6.00 -19.33 3.73
N ARG A 449 -7.01 -18.93 4.53
CA ARG A 449 -8.43 -19.08 4.24
C ARG A 449 -9.04 -17.90 3.47
N LEU A 450 -8.27 -16.84 3.24
CA LEU A 450 -8.73 -15.67 2.49
C LEU A 450 -9.13 -16.06 1.07
N LYS A 451 -10.35 -15.70 0.71
CA LYS A 451 -10.96 -15.83 -0.62
C LYS A 451 -11.07 -14.50 -1.34
N SER A 452 -11.29 -13.41 -0.60
CA SER A 452 -11.46 -12.07 -1.15
C SER A 452 -10.60 -11.07 -0.36
N LEU A 453 -9.73 -10.35 -1.08
CA LEU A 453 -8.82 -9.36 -0.51
C LEU A 453 -8.85 -8.07 -1.34
N GLU A 454 -9.21 -6.98 -0.67
CA GLU A 454 -9.31 -5.64 -1.26
C GLU A 454 -8.24 -4.72 -0.64
N LEU A 455 -7.32 -4.24 -1.48
CA LEU A 455 -6.11 -3.50 -1.09
C LEU A 455 -5.93 -2.19 -1.88
N ARG A 456 -6.92 -1.77 -2.69
CA ARG A 456 -6.86 -0.53 -3.47
C ARG A 456 -6.55 0.69 -2.62
N GLY A 457 -5.77 1.63 -3.16
CA GLY A 457 -5.52 2.90 -2.47
C GLY A 457 -4.67 2.77 -1.22
N ASN A 458 -3.64 1.94 -1.29
CA ASN A 458 -2.56 1.85 -0.30
C ASN A 458 -1.25 2.31 -0.95
N ASN A 459 -0.10 1.98 -0.37
CA ASN A 459 1.22 2.29 -0.91
C ASN A 459 2.10 1.03 -1.01
N LEU A 460 1.51 -0.05 -1.51
CA LEU A 460 2.15 -1.36 -1.60
C LEU A 460 3.21 -1.41 -2.71
N SER A 461 4.27 -2.18 -2.45
CA SER A 461 5.28 -2.54 -3.46
C SER A 461 5.64 -4.02 -3.46
N ASP A 462 5.51 -4.71 -2.31
CA ASP A 462 5.81 -6.13 -2.16
C ASP A 462 4.51 -6.95 -2.00
N LEU A 463 4.34 -7.94 -2.87
CA LEU A 463 3.22 -8.89 -2.83
C LEU A 463 3.64 -10.26 -2.28
N SER A 464 4.90 -10.44 -1.87
CA SER A 464 5.43 -11.71 -1.35
C SER A 464 4.60 -12.32 -0.20
N PRO A 465 3.99 -11.54 0.72
CA PRO A 465 3.12 -12.11 1.75
C PRO A 465 1.88 -12.81 1.18
N LEU A 466 1.45 -12.48 -0.03
CA LEU A 466 0.26 -13.08 -0.65
C LEU A 466 0.54 -14.44 -1.29
N ALA A 467 1.82 -14.84 -1.45
CA ALA A 467 2.22 -15.97 -2.27
C ALA A 467 1.63 -17.33 -1.85
N ASN A 468 1.28 -17.47 -0.56
CA ASN A 468 0.74 -18.71 0.01
C ASN A 468 -0.79 -18.67 0.20
N LEU A 469 -1.48 -17.61 -0.22
CA LEU A 469 -2.93 -17.48 -0.08
C LEU A 469 -3.67 -18.25 -1.18
N ALA A 470 -3.43 -19.55 -1.28
CA ALA A 470 -3.87 -20.41 -2.39
C ALA A 470 -5.41 -20.50 -2.55
N GLU A 471 -6.18 -20.12 -1.54
CA GLU A 471 -7.65 -20.06 -1.56
C GLU A 471 -8.21 -18.74 -2.13
N LEU A 472 -7.35 -17.79 -2.51
CA LEU A 472 -7.77 -16.48 -2.97
C LEU A 472 -8.47 -16.59 -4.34
N GLU A 473 -9.73 -16.14 -4.38
CA GLU A 473 -10.61 -16.09 -5.56
C GLU A 473 -10.68 -14.67 -6.13
N GLU A 474 -10.46 -13.65 -5.30
CA GLU A 474 -10.58 -12.24 -5.66
C GLU A 474 -9.48 -11.40 -5.02
N LEU A 475 -8.73 -10.67 -5.85
CA LEU A 475 -7.67 -9.76 -5.43
C LEU A 475 -7.81 -8.42 -6.15
N ARG A 476 -7.94 -7.34 -5.37
CA ARG A 476 -8.02 -5.97 -5.90
C ARG A 476 -6.86 -5.12 -5.40
N LEU A 477 -5.98 -4.71 -6.32
CA LEU A 477 -4.77 -3.92 -6.05
C LEU A 477 -4.82 -2.52 -6.67
N GLY A 478 -5.67 -2.25 -7.67
CA GLY A 478 -5.72 -0.98 -8.40
C GLY A 478 -7.13 -0.44 -8.60
N GLY A 479 -7.31 0.87 -8.81
CA GLY A 479 -8.63 1.48 -8.97
C GLY A 479 -8.62 2.75 -9.83
N SER A 480 -9.70 2.99 -10.57
CA SER A 480 -9.84 4.15 -11.49
C SER A 480 -9.98 5.51 -10.79
N GLY A 481 -10.26 5.54 -9.48
CA GLY A 481 -10.37 6.78 -8.69
C GLY A 481 -9.03 7.40 -8.26
N THR A 482 -9.06 8.67 -7.86
CA THR A 482 -7.89 9.33 -7.24
C THR A 482 -7.62 8.71 -5.86
N GLY A 483 -6.38 8.29 -5.60
CA GLY A 483 -6.01 7.65 -4.33
C GLY A 483 -6.51 6.23 -4.15
N LEU A 484 -6.95 5.55 -5.23
CA LEU A 484 -7.35 4.14 -5.23
C LEU A 484 -6.28 3.21 -5.84
N ASP A 485 -5.06 3.70 -6.00
CA ASP A 485 -3.99 3.00 -6.72
C ASP A 485 -2.86 2.56 -5.79
N ASN A 486 -2.13 1.51 -6.17
CA ASN A 486 -0.88 1.08 -5.54
C ASN A 486 0.28 1.27 -6.54
N PRO A 487 0.89 2.47 -6.58
CA PRO A 487 1.71 2.86 -7.72
C PRO A 487 3.08 2.16 -7.79
N ASN A 488 3.53 1.54 -6.70
CA ASN A 488 4.87 1.00 -6.56
C ASN A 488 4.94 -0.52 -6.77
N ILE A 489 3.83 -1.19 -7.08
CA ILE A 489 3.83 -2.61 -7.42
C ILE A 489 4.48 -2.77 -8.81
N SER A 490 5.38 -3.74 -8.97
CA SER A 490 5.93 -4.07 -10.29
C SER A 490 6.18 -5.57 -10.49
N ASP A 491 6.36 -6.31 -9.39
CA ASP A 491 6.58 -7.75 -9.42
C ASP A 491 5.27 -8.50 -9.16
N LEU A 492 4.81 -9.26 -10.15
CA LEU A 492 3.64 -10.14 -10.03
C LEU A 492 4.02 -11.60 -9.73
N SER A 493 5.31 -11.93 -9.60
CA SER A 493 5.78 -13.29 -9.33
C SER A 493 5.11 -13.96 -8.11
N PRO A 494 4.76 -13.22 -7.02
CA PRO A 494 4.04 -13.82 -5.89
C PRO A 494 2.64 -14.36 -6.24
N LEU A 495 2.02 -13.87 -7.31
CA LEU A 495 0.66 -14.27 -7.71
C LEU A 495 0.63 -15.60 -8.48
N SER A 496 1.79 -16.12 -8.91
CA SER A 496 1.89 -17.24 -9.87
C SER A 496 1.25 -18.56 -9.42
N ASN A 497 1.12 -18.78 -8.11
CA ASN A 497 0.53 -20.00 -7.54
C ASN A 497 -0.92 -19.85 -7.09
N LEU A 498 -1.55 -18.69 -7.31
CA LEU A 498 -2.92 -18.39 -6.87
C LEU A 498 -3.95 -18.96 -7.86
N HIS A 499 -3.91 -20.26 -8.12
CA HIS A 499 -4.68 -20.90 -9.21
C HIS A 499 -6.21 -20.84 -9.06
N LYS A 500 -6.72 -20.47 -7.88
CA LYS A 500 -8.16 -20.24 -7.61
C LYS A 500 -8.63 -18.83 -7.96
N LEU A 501 -7.71 -17.92 -8.32
CA LEU A 501 -8.04 -16.53 -8.58
C LEU A 501 -8.96 -16.41 -9.81
N GLU A 502 -10.14 -15.86 -9.59
CA GLU A 502 -11.16 -15.60 -10.61
C GLU A 502 -11.19 -14.12 -11.01
N THR A 503 -10.87 -13.21 -10.08
CA THR A 503 -10.88 -11.75 -10.32
C THR A 503 -9.57 -11.13 -9.85
N LEU A 504 -8.89 -10.42 -10.77
CA LEU A 504 -7.67 -9.68 -10.50
C LEU A 504 -7.77 -8.25 -11.05
N SER A 505 -7.63 -7.27 -10.17
CA SER A 505 -7.50 -5.85 -10.54
C SER A 505 -6.10 -5.35 -10.20
N LEU A 506 -5.37 -4.89 -11.22
CA LEU A 506 -3.99 -4.42 -11.15
C LEU A 506 -3.91 -2.88 -11.11
N PRO A 507 -2.86 -2.29 -10.52
CA PRO A 507 -2.68 -0.83 -10.39
C PRO A 507 -2.33 -0.12 -11.71
N ARG A 508 -2.51 1.20 -11.71
CA ARG A 508 -2.30 2.13 -12.85
C ARG A 508 -0.85 2.38 -13.20
N GLN A 509 -0.05 2.65 -12.17
CA GLN A 509 1.34 3.11 -12.30
C GLN A 509 2.35 2.00 -12.08
N ALA A 510 1.83 0.79 -11.88
CA ALA A 510 2.65 -0.37 -11.68
C ALA A 510 3.44 -0.61 -12.98
N SER A 511 4.76 -0.73 -12.89
CA SER A 511 5.63 -1.07 -14.03
C SER A 511 5.43 -2.54 -14.45
N ILE A 512 4.19 -3.01 -14.48
CA ILE A 512 3.75 -4.34 -14.86
C ILE A 512 3.79 -4.38 -16.39
N GLY A 513 5.00 -4.43 -16.94
CA GLY A 513 5.21 -4.79 -18.34
C GLY A 513 5.19 -6.30 -18.55
N ASP A 514 5.40 -7.07 -17.49
CA ASP A 514 5.51 -8.53 -17.52
C ASP A 514 4.27 -9.19 -16.91
N LEU A 515 3.49 -9.86 -17.76
CA LEU A 515 2.33 -10.67 -17.36
C LEU A 515 2.66 -12.16 -17.23
N SER A 516 3.91 -12.58 -17.41
CA SER A 516 4.32 -13.99 -17.34
C SER A 516 3.89 -14.71 -16.06
N PRO A 517 3.85 -14.06 -14.86
CA PRO A 517 3.35 -14.71 -13.65
C PRO A 517 1.87 -15.10 -13.71
N LEU A 518 1.07 -14.50 -14.60
CA LEU A 518 -0.36 -14.77 -14.70
C LEU A 518 -0.69 -15.98 -15.58
N SER A 519 0.27 -16.50 -16.35
CA SER A 519 0.04 -17.55 -17.36
C SER A 519 -0.57 -18.85 -16.82
N GLY A 520 -0.33 -19.17 -15.54
CA GLY A 520 -0.87 -20.35 -14.86
C GLY A 520 -2.24 -20.15 -14.20
N LEU A 521 -2.81 -18.94 -14.24
CA LEU A 521 -4.06 -18.59 -13.53
C LEU A 521 -5.30 -18.91 -14.38
N THR A 522 -5.41 -20.15 -14.86
CA THR A 522 -6.44 -20.56 -15.83
C THR A 522 -7.89 -20.46 -15.33
N GLY A 523 -8.10 -20.26 -14.02
CA GLY A 523 -9.40 -19.95 -13.41
C GLY A 523 -9.86 -18.49 -13.58
N LEU A 524 -8.99 -17.59 -14.05
CA LEU A 524 -9.26 -16.16 -14.11
C LEU A 524 -10.40 -15.85 -15.10
N LYS A 525 -11.42 -15.13 -14.60
CA LYS A 525 -12.59 -14.65 -15.35
C LYS A 525 -12.52 -13.16 -15.64
N SER A 526 -11.89 -12.38 -14.75
CA SER A 526 -11.74 -10.94 -14.89
C SER A 526 -10.31 -10.50 -14.63
N LEU A 527 -9.70 -9.83 -15.61
CA LEU A 527 -8.43 -9.14 -15.49
C LEU A 527 -8.61 -7.68 -15.89
N THR A 528 -8.39 -6.79 -14.95
CA THR A 528 -8.48 -5.34 -15.22
C THR A 528 -7.23 -4.64 -14.72
N THR A 529 -6.61 -3.80 -15.52
CA THR A 529 -5.71 -2.75 -15.03
C THR A 529 -6.52 -1.47 -14.87
N ASP A 530 -6.18 -0.65 -13.87
CA ASP A 530 -6.94 0.55 -13.58
C ASP A 530 -6.22 1.82 -14.05
N GLY A 531 -6.95 2.75 -14.67
CA GLY A 531 -6.45 4.07 -15.07
C GLY A 531 -5.41 4.09 -16.22
N VAL A 532 -5.11 5.28 -16.72
CA VAL A 532 -4.29 5.48 -17.92
C VAL A 532 -2.92 6.04 -17.55
N SER A 533 -1.83 5.33 -17.87
CA SER A 533 -0.46 5.87 -17.90
C SER A 533 -0.10 6.36 -19.31
N SER A 534 0.44 7.57 -19.40
CA SER A 534 0.99 8.16 -20.63
C SER A 534 2.45 7.78 -20.88
N ASP A 535 3.08 7.02 -19.99
CA ASP A 535 4.48 6.60 -20.14
C ASP A 535 4.57 5.33 -21.00
N ALA A 536 5.29 5.43 -22.11
CA ALA A 536 5.52 4.33 -23.05
C ALA A 536 6.32 3.17 -22.42
N ALA A 537 7.20 3.48 -21.46
CA ALA A 537 8.11 2.49 -20.87
C ALA A 537 7.41 1.53 -19.89
N GLN A 538 6.16 1.82 -19.52
CA GLN A 538 5.39 1.08 -18.51
C GLN A 538 4.20 0.31 -19.12
N GLN A 539 4.23 0.07 -20.43
CA GLN A 539 3.11 -0.54 -21.13
C GLN A 539 3.20 -2.06 -21.25
N ILE A 540 2.04 -2.70 -21.20
CA ILE A 540 1.89 -4.13 -21.52
C ILE A 540 1.96 -4.29 -23.03
N THR A 541 3.06 -4.86 -23.53
CA THR A 541 3.28 -5.10 -24.96
C THR A 541 3.12 -6.56 -25.36
N ASP A 542 3.44 -7.49 -24.45
CA ASP A 542 3.30 -8.93 -24.67
C ASP A 542 2.03 -9.47 -24.01
N LEU A 543 1.11 -9.98 -24.84
CA LEU A 543 -0.12 -10.64 -24.39
C LEU A 543 -0.02 -12.16 -24.38
N SER A 544 1.12 -12.75 -24.76
CA SER A 544 1.31 -14.20 -24.80
C SER A 544 1.00 -14.92 -23.47
N PRO A 545 1.25 -14.33 -22.28
CA PRO A 545 0.87 -14.97 -21.02
C PRO A 545 -0.64 -15.15 -20.85
N LEU A 546 -1.48 -14.41 -21.57
CA LEU A 546 -2.93 -14.50 -21.47
C LEU A 546 -3.53 -15.62 -22.33
N ALA A 547 -2.75 -16.25 -23.22
CA ALA A 547 -3.27 -17.13 -24.27
C ALA A 547 -4.03 -18.36 -23.75
N GLU A 548 -3.65 -18.87 -22.58
CA GLU A 548 -4.26 -20.06 -21.96
C GLU A 548 -5.36 -19.72 -20.95
N LEU A 549 -5.65 -18.44 -20.72
CA LEU A 549 -6.68 -17.97 -19.77
C LEU A 549 -8.09 -18.07 -20.35
N THR A 550 -8.45 -19.23 -20.90
CA THR A 550 -9.67 -19.46 -21.69
C THR A 550 -11.00 -19.25 -20.93
N ASN A 551 -10.94 -19.06 -19.61
CA ASN A 551 -12.10 -18.68 -18.79
C ASN A 551 -12.35 -17.17 -18.70
N LEU A 552 -11.49 -16.35 -19.31
CA LEU A 552 -11.60 -14.89 -19.22
C LEU A 552 -12.87 -14.38 -19.93
N GLU A 553 -13.66 -13.63 -19.19
CA GLU A 553 -14.91 -12.98 -19.62
C GLU A 553 -14.73 -11.46 -19.76
N VAL A 554 -13.85 -10.87 -18.96
CA VAL A 554 -13.56 -9.43 -18.93
C VAL A 554 -12.04 -9.21 -18.99
N LEU A 555 -11.58 -8.48 -20.01
CA LEU A 555 -10.18 -8.06 -20.15
C LEU A 555 -10.10 -6.55 -20.40
N HIS A 556 -9.66 -5.80 -19.40
CA HIS A 556 -9.39 -4.37 -19.51
C HIS A 556 -7.91 -4.11 -19.28
N LEU A 557 -7.19 -3.70 -20.33
CA LEU A 557 -5.79 -3.31 -20.24
C LEU A 557 -5.67 -1.83 -20.61
N LEU A 558 -5.74 -0.99 -19.59
CA LEU A 558 -5.33 0.40 -19.65
C LEU A 558 -3.79 0.45 -19.53
N SER A 559 -3.14 1.23 -20.40
CA SER A 559 -1.70 1.21 -20.69
C SER A 559 -1.20 -0.03 -21.45
N CYS A 560 -1.93 -0.43 -22.48
CA CYS A 560 -1.53 -1.47 -23.42
C CYS A 560 -0.80 -0.88 -24.64
N GLY A 561 0.34 -1.48 -24.99
CA GLY A 561 1.16 -1.13 -26.15
C GLY A 561 1.28 -2.26 -27.17
N THR A 562 0.34 -3.21 -27.16
CA THR A 562 0.43 -4.39 -28.03
C THR A 562 0.33 -4.04 -29.52
N SER A 563 1.07 -4.80 -30.33
CA SER A 563 0.93 -4.84 -31.79
C SER A 563 0.33 -6.15 -32.30
N ASP A 564 0.04 -7.11 -31.41
CA ASP A 564 -0.43 -8.45 -31.76
C ASP A 564 -1.62 -8.88 -30.88
N LEU A 565 -2.70 -9.28 -31.54
CA LEU A 565 -3.90 -9.80 -30.91
C LEU A 565 -3.99 -11.33 -30.95
N SER A 566 -3.03 -12.02 -31.59
CA SER A 566 -2.99 -13.49 -31.70
C SER A 566 -3.16 -14.22 -30.36
N PRO A 567 -2.60 -13.75 -29.23
CA PRO A 567 -2.80 -14.41 -27.94
C PRO A 567 -4.25 -14.41 -27.46
N LEU A 568 -5.10 -13.49 -27.93
CA LEU A 568 -6.50 -13.39 -27.50
C LEU A 568 -7.44 -14.35 -28.25
N SER A 569 -6.96 -15.01 -29.31
CA SER A 569 -7.79 -15.77 -30.25
C SER A 569 -8.59 -16.93 -29.63
N ASN A 570 -8.08 -17.54 -28.57
CA ASN A 570 -8.74 -18.66 -27.87
C ASN A 570 -9.63 -18.23 -26.71
N LEU A 571 -9.69 -16.93 -26.38
CA LEU A 571 -10.43 -16.40 -25.24
C LEU A 571 -11.93 -16.25 -25.55
N THR A 572 -12.54 -17.31 -26.07
CA THR A 572 -13.89 -17.33 -26.66
C THR A 572 -15.04 -16.98 -25.69
N LYS A 573 -14.78 -16.93 -24.38
CA LYS A 573 -15.73 -16.47 -23.36
C LYS A 573 -15.72 -14.96 -23.14
N LEU A 574 -14.80 -14.22 -23.76
CA LEU A 574 -14.71 -12.77 -23.60
C LEU A 574 -16.01 -12.08 -24.04
N THR A 575 -16.56 -11.31 -23.11
CA THR A 575 -17.72 -10.43 -23.30
C THR A 575 -17.31 -8.96 -23.30
N GLU A 576 -16.21 -8.61 -22.62
CA GLU A 576 -15.67 -7.25 -22.61
C GLU A 576 -14.17 -7.26 -22.90
N LEU A 577 -13.76 -6.50 -23.93
CA LEU A 577 -12.37 -6.27 -24.27
C LEU A 577 -12.11 -4.77 -24.42
N ARG A 578 -11.25 -4.22 -23.56
CA ARG A 578 -10.82 -2.82 -23.63
C ARG A 578 -9.30 -2.75 -23.64
N LEU A 579 -8.73 -2.24 -24.72
CA LEU A 579 -7.30 -1.96 -24.82
C LEU A 579 -7.12 -0.45 -25.00
N ILE A 580 -6.38 0.18 -24.10
CA ILE A 580 -6.15 1.63 -24.13
C ILE A 580 -4.65 1.88 -23.92
N GLY A 581 -3.99 2.64 -24.81
CA GLY A 581 -2.55 2.92 -24.71
C GLY A 581 -1.89 3.13 -26.08
N GLN A 582 -0.60 2.79 -26.24
CA GLN A 582 0.09 2.96 -27.54
C GLN A 582 -0.12 1.74 -28.45
N LEU A 583 -1.36 1.53 -28.88
CA LEU A 583 -1.73 0.41 -29.74
C LEU A 583 -1.20 0.61 -31.17
N SER A 584 -0.72 -0.47 -31.79
CA SER A 584 -0.15 -0.42 -33.15
C SER A 584 -0.54 -1.58 -34.08
N PHE A 585 -1.45 -2.45 -33.66
CA PHE A 585 -1.98 -3.52 -34.51
C PHE A 585 -2.87 -2.96 -35.64
N THR A 586 -2.96 -3.72 -36.73
CA THR A 586 -3.80 -3.36 -37.90
C THR A 586 -4.80 -4.43 -38.28
N ASP A 587 -4.62 -5.65 -37.78
CA ASP A 587 -5.41 -6.83 -38.13
C ASP A 587 -6.29 -7.25 -36.94
N LEU A 588 -7.60 -7.35 -37.19
CA LEU A 588 -8.58 -7.81 -36.21
C LEU A 588 -8.94 -9.30 -36.40
N THR A 589 -8.41 -9.97 -37.43
CA THR A 589 -8.64 -11.41 -37.68
C THR A 589 -8.43 -12.29 -36.45
N PRO A 590 -7.40 -12.06 -35.61
CA PRO A 590 -7.19 -12.85 -34.40
C PRO A 590 -8.39 -12.91 -33.44
N ILE A 591 -9.21 -11.85 -33.39
CA ILE A 591 -10.34 -11.77 -32.46
C ILE A 591 -11.69 -12.08 -33.12
N SER A 592 -11.70 -12.52 -34.39
CA SER A 592 -12.94 -12.83 -35.12
C SER A 592 -13.79 -13.93 -34.49
N GLY A 593 -13.16 -14.87 -33.78
CA GLY A 593 -13.83 -15.98 -33.08
C GLY A 593 -14.48 -15.60 -31.74
N LEU A 594 -14.33 -14.35 -31.27
CA LEU A 594 -14.86 -13.90 -29.97
C LEU A 594 -16.36 -13.54 -30.05
N THR A 595 -17.19 -14.55 -30.32
CA THR A 595 -18.62 -14.37 -30.63
C THR A 595 -19.50 -13.94 -29.44
N GLU A 596 -19.00 -14.07 -28.20
CA GLU A 596 -19.68 -13.62 -26.98
C GLU A 596 -19.49 -12.13 -26.68
N MET A 597 -18.72 -11.41 -27.51
CA MET A 597 -18.37 -10.01 -27.29
C MET A 597 -19.60 -9.10 -27.21
N ARG A 598 -19.66 -8.28 -26.15
CA ARG A 598 -20.67 -7.24 -25.89
C ARG A 598 -20.04 -5.85 -25.92
N VAL A 599 -18.83 -5.70 -25.39
CA VAL A 599 -18.11 -4.41 -25.33
C VAL A 599 -16.74 -4.56 -25.95
N LEU A 600 -16.46 -3.77 -27.00
CA LEU A 600 -15.16 -3.70 -27.65
C LEU A 600 -14.66 -2.25 -27.69
N GLU A 601 -13.52 -1.98 -27.06
CA GLU A 601 -12.92 -0.65 -26.98
C GLU A 601 -11.43 -0.69 -27.30
N PHE A 602 -11.02 0.05 -28.34
CA PHE A 602 -9.62 0.27 -28.68
C PHE A 602 -9.35 1.77 -28.72
N THR A 603 -8.54 2.26 -27.78
CA THR A 603 -8.20 3.69 -27.71
C THR A 603 -6.69 3.88 -27.75
N ALA A 604 -6.19 4.35 -28.90
CA ALA A 604 -4.79 4.74 -29.06
C ALA A 604 -4.50 6.08 -28.35
N GLN A 605 -3.31 6.22 -27.76
CA GLN A 605 -2.87 7.45 -27.09
C GLN A 605 -1.48 7.89 -27.52
N GLY A 606 -1.25 9.20 -27.52
CA GLY A 606 0.05 9.79 -27.89
C GLY A 606 0.23 9.88 -29.40
N SER A 607 1.48 9.80 -29.87
CA SER A 607 1.80 9.92 -31.31
C SER A 607 1.67 8.60 -32.08
N THR A 608 1.19 7.53 -31.46
CA THR A 608 1.02 6.23 -32.11
C THR A 608 -0.35 6.14 -32.79
N ALA A 609 -0.31 5.89 -34.09
CA ALA A 609 -1.49 5.74 -34.92
C ALA A 609 -1.95 4.27 -34.94
N LEU A 610 -3.10 3.97 -34.33
CA LEU A 610 -3.80 2.72 -34.56
C LEU A 610 -4.40 2.74 -35.97
N ARG A 611 -4.10 1.73 -36.79
CA ARG A 611 -4.42 1.74 -38.23
C ARG A 611 -5.30 0.55 -38.64
N ILE A 612 -6.47 0.46 -38.04
CA ILE A 612 -7.50 -0.52 -38.41
C ILE A 612 -8.19 -0.02 -39.67
N LYS A 613 -8.25 -0.86 -40.71
CA LYS A 613 -8.82 -0.50 -42.02
C LYS A 613 -10.17 -1.15 -42.31
N ASP A 614 -10.50 -2.24 -41.63
CA ASP A 614 -11.67 -3.06 -41.95
C ASP A 614 -12.22 -3.73 -40.69
N LEU A 615 -13.54 -3.69 -40.54
CA LEU A 615 -14.28 -4.27 -39.43
C LEU A 615 -14.88 -5.64 -39.77
N THR A 616 -14.63 -6.19 -40.97
CA THR A 616 -15.15 -7.50 -41.39
C THR A 616 -14.88 -8.62 -40.37
N PRO A 617 -13.72 -8.66 -39.68
CA PRO A 617 -13.49 -9.64 -38.62
C PRO A 617 -14.50 -9.61 -37.46
N LEU A 618 -15.26 -8.52 -37.29
CA LEU A 618 -16.31 -8.39 -36.26
C LEU A 618 -17.68 -8.93 -36.72
N ALA A 619 -17.79 -9.47 -37.94
CA ALA A 619 -19.07 -9.91 -38.53
C ALA A 619 -19.85 -10.89 -37.63
N ASP A 620 -19.17 -11.83 -36.97
CA ASP A 620 -19.80 -12.86 -36.15
C ASP A 620 -20.11 -12.41 -34.70
N MET A 621 -19.71 -11.20 -34.29
CA MET A 621 -19.99 -10.63 -32.96
C MET A 621 -21.43 -10.10 -32.84
N THR A 622 -22.42 -10.98 -33.02
CA THR A 622 -23.85 -10.59 -33.07
C THR A 622 -24.41 -10.00 -31.78
N LYS A 623 -23.71 -10.20 -30.65
CA LYS A 623 -24.06 -9.69 -29.31
C LYS A 623 -23.43 -8.33 -28.98
N LEU A 624 -22.69 -7.72 -29.91
CA LEU A 624 -21.98 -6.48 -29.69
C LEU A 624 -22.95 -5.33 -29.39
N GLU A 625 -22.85 -4.75 -28.20
CA GLU A 625 -23.68 -3.65 -27.69
C GLU A 625 -22.95 -2.31 -27.77
N SER A 626 -21.62 -2.31 -27.58
CA SER A 626 -20.79 -1.10 -27.64
C SER A 626 -19.51 -1.35 -28.42
N LEU A 627 -19.29 -0.53 -29.45
CA LEU A 627 -18.05 -0.48 -30.21
C LEU A 627 -17.42 0.91 -30.11
N ARG A 628 -16.20 0.99 -29.60
CA ARG A 628 -15.42 2.23 -29.52
C ARG A 628 -14.04 2.01 -30.14
N ILE A 629 -13.73 2.71 -31.22
CA ILE A 629 -12.42 2.64 -31.86
C ILE A 629 -11.91 4.06 -32.07
N TYR A 630 -10.72 4.32 -31.52
CA TYR A 630 -9.95 5.51 -31.77
C TYR A 630 -8.78 5.15 -32.69
N ALA A 631 -8.90 5.44 -33.98
CA ALA A 631 -7.95 5.05 -35.02
C ALA A 631 -7.56 6.25 -35.90
N ASP A 632 -6.32 6.22 -36.39
CA ASP A 632 -5.70 7.28 -37.20
C ASP A 632 -5.65 6.91 -38.69
N SER A 633 -6.59 6.08 -39.14
CA SER A 633 -6.75 5.73 -40.56
C SER A 633 -8.21 5.57 -40.94
N PRO A 634 -8.57 5.84 -42.21
CA PRO A 634 -9.86 5.48 -42.76
C PRO A 634 -10.20 4.02 -42.48
N ILE A 635 -11.44 3.79 -42.03
CA ILE A 635 -11.96 2.50 -41.64
C ILE A 635 -13.20 2.16 -42.48
N SER A 636 -13.21 0.96 -43.06
CA SER A 636 -14.39 0.35 -43.65
C SER A 636 -15.31 -0.15 -42.54
N LEU A 637 -16.59 0.18 -42.63
CA LEU A 637 -17.61 -0.25 -41.66
C LEU A 637 -18.19 -1.63 -41.96
N HIS A 638 -17.75 -2.28 -43.04
CA HIS A 638 -18.16 -3.64 -43.37
C HIS A 638 -17.86 -4.59 -42.20
N GLY A 639 -18.79 -5.48 -41.87
CA GLY A 639 -18.81 -6.28 -40.64
C GLY A 639 -19.79 -5.75 -39.58
N LEU A 640 -20.24 -4.50 -39.67
CA LEU A 640 -21.27 -3.95 -38.78
C LEU A 640 -22.70 -4.22 -39.24
N GLU A 641 -22.90 -4.72 -40.46
CA GLU A 641 -24.21 -4.98 -41.02
C GLU A 641 -25.04 -5.90 -40.11
N GLY A 642 -26.29 -5.52 -39.84
CA GLY A 642 -27.22 -6.36 -39.09
C GLY A 642 -26.89 -6.54 -37.60
N LYS A 643 -25.97 -5.75 -37.03
CA LYS A 643 -25.64 -5.72 -35.59
C LYS A 643 -26.77 -5.12 -34.75
N SER A 644 -27.90 -5.83 -34.69
CA SER A 644 -29.12 -5.35 -34.02
C SER A 644 -28.96 -5.11 -32.52
N ALA A 645 -27.95 -5.67 -31.85
CA ALA A 645 -27.68 -5.40 -30.44
C ALA A 645 -26.94 -4.07 -30.18
N LEU A 646 -26.35 -3.46 -31.23
CA LEU A 646 -25.46 -2.31 -31.09
C LEU A 646 -26.23 -1.06 -30.65
N GLN A 647 -25.81 -0.48 -29.53
CA GLN A 647 -26.37 0.71 -28.90
C GLN A 647 -25.41 1.89 -29.00
N THR A 648 -24.11 1.63 -28.87
CA THR A 648 -23.07 2.65 -28.94
C THR A 648 -22.08 2.34 -30.07
N LEU A 649 -21.89 3.30 -30.97
CA LEU A 649 -20.83 3.29 -31.97
C LEU A 649 -20.04 4.59 -31.88
N PHE A 650 -18.77 4.49 -31.50
CA PHE A 650 -17.85 5.62 -31.41
C PHE A 650 -16.63 5.34 -32.27
N LEU A 651 -16.49 6.05 -33.39
CA LEU A 651 -15.33 5.99 -34.27
C LEU A 651 -14.72 7.39 -34.37
N SER A 652 -13.50 7.56 -33.85
CA SER A 652 -12.80 8.85 -33.78
C SER A 652 -11.30 8.74 -34.08
N GLN A 653 -10.63 9.88 -34.32
CA GLN A 653 -9.23 9.96 -34.75
C GLN A 653 -8.46 11.14 -34.12
N HIS A 654 -7.12 11.05 -34.05
CA HIS A 654 -6.25 12.06 -33.43
C HIS A 654 -5.90 13.23 -34.36
N ASN A 655 -5.97 13.05 -35.68
CA ASN A 655 -5.45 14.00 -36.67
C ASN A 655 -6.48 14.29 -37.77
N ASP A 656 -6.62 15.56 -38.18
CA ASP A 656 -7.65 16.09 -39.10
C ASP A 656 -7.57 15.57 -40.55
N SER A 657 -6.78 14.52 -40.81
CA SER A 657 -6.53 13.96 -42.13
C SER A 657 -7.30 12.66 -42.36
N PHE A 658 -8.56 12.81 -42.78
CA PHE A 658 -9.44 11.85 -43.51
C PHE A 658 -10.15 10.71 -42.77
N ALA A 659 -11.38 10.40 -43.22
CA ALA A 659 -12.50 9.80 -42.48
C ALA A 659 -13.01 8.44 -43.02
N CYS A 660 -14.12 7.89 -42.49
CA CYS A 660 -14.68 6.60 -42.95
C CYS A 660 -15.19 6.68 -44.41
N MET A 661 -14.94 5.63 -45.20
CA MET A 661 -15.14 5.65 -46.67
C MET A 661 -16.55 5.25 -47.13
N ASP A 662 -17.35 4.59 -46.28
CA ASP A 662 -18.71 4.13 -46.59
C ASP A 662 -19.50 3.92 -45.30
N ILE A 663 -20.72 4.46 -45.24
CA ILE A 663 -21.62 4.37 -44.08
C ILE A 663 -22.83 3.43 -44.30
N GLU A 664 -22.90 2.73 -45.44
CA GLU A 664 -24.01 1.82 -45.76
C GLU A 664 -24.22 0.75 -44.69
N ALA A 665 -23.13 0.26 -44.07
CA ALA A 665 -23.18 -0.75 -43.01
C ALA A 665 -23.97 -0.31 -41.76
N LEU A 666 -24.24 0.98 -41.59
CA LEU A 666 -25.05 1.53 -40.50
C LEU A 666 -26.55 1.37 -40.75
N SER A 667 -26.95 1.11 -42.00
CA SER A 667 -28.34 0.94 -42.38
C SER A 667 -28.98 -0.19 -41.57
N GLY A 668 -30.12 0.10 -40.94
CA GLY A 668 -30.87 -0.88 -40.14
C GLY A 668 -30.35 -1.11 -38.71
N LEU A 669 -29.32 -0.40 -38.25
CA LEU A 669 -28.85 -0.44 -36.85
C LEU A 669 -29.76 0.35 -35.89
N THR A 670 -31.05 0.04 -35.93
CA THR A 670 -32.12 0.81 -35.28
C THR A 670 -32.03 0.89 -33.75
N ASN A 671 -31.22 0.07 -33.09
CA ASN A 671 -31.01 0.12 -31.64
C ASN A 671 -29.91 1.11 -31.20
N LEU A 672 -29.21 1.74 -32.14
CA LEU A 672 -28.22 2.78 -31.82
C LEU A 672 -28.86 3.94 -31.08
N THR A 673 -28.28 4.29 -29.93
CA THR A 673 -28.61 5.45 -29.11
C THR A 673 -27.51 6.51 -29.15
N ASP A 674 -26.27 6.10 -29.38
CA ASP A 674 -25.08 6.95 -29.33
C ASP A 674 -24.23 6.70 -30.56
N LEU A 675 -24.05 7.73 -31.39
CA LEU A 675 -23.28 7.66 -32.62
C LEU A 675 -22.28 8.80 -32.71
N THR A 676 -20.99 8.46 -32.76
CA THR A 676 -19.92 9.39 -33.10
C THR A 676 -19.17 8.86 -34.32
N LEU A 677 -19.10 9.67 -35.38
CA LEU A 677 -18.46 9.30 -36.64
C LEU A 677 -17.68 10.45 -37.26
N TRP A 678 -16.59 10.11 -37.92
CA TRP A 678 -15.91 10.96 -38.88
C TRP A 678 -16.28 10.54 -40.30
N ILE A 679 -16.85 11.45 -41.08
CA ILE A 679 -17.34 11.22 -42.45
C ILE A 679 -16.43 11.94 -43.45
N ASP A 680 -16.08 11.26 -44.55
CA ASP A 680 -15.18 11.80 -45.58
C ASP A 680 -15.90 12.71 -46.60
N ASP A 681 -15.12 13.52 -47.32
CA ASP A 681 -15.62 14.44 -48.34
C ASP A 681 -16.17 13.73 -49.59
N GLN A 682 -15.97 12.41 -49.71
CA GLN A 682 -16.51 11.57 -50.77
C GLN A 682 -17.91 11.03 -50.42
N THR A 683 -18.35 11.16 -49.17
CA THR A 683 -19.68 10.73 -48.75
C THR A 683 -20.74 11.61 -49.40
N THR A 684 -21.53 11.00 -50.29
CA THR A 684 -22.56 11.68 -51.08
C THR A 684 -23.98 11.33 -50.66
N ASP A 685 -24.15 10.31 -49.81
CA ASP A 685 -25.44 9.87 -49.31
C ASP A 685 -25.39 9.66 -47.79
N LEU A 686 -26.35 10.26 -47.08
CA LEU A 686 -26.56 10.13 -45.64
C LEU A 686 -27.84 9.35 -45.32
N SER A 687 -28.52 8.82 -46.34
CA SER A 687 -29.72 7.99 -46.18
C SER A 687 -29.55 6.78 -45.26
N PRO A 688 -28.36 6.14 -45.14
CA PRO A 688 -28.15 5.06 -44.16
C PRO A 688 -28.38 5.49 -42.70
N LEU A 689 -28.21 6.77 -42.38
CA LEU A 689 -28.46 7.32 -41.04
C LEU A 689 -29.95 7.58 -40.77
N SER A 690 -30.77 7.73 -41.80
CA SER A 690 -32.17 8.18 -41.67
C SER A 690 -33.05 7.22 -40.85
N GLY A 691 -32.70 5.93 -40.85
CA GLY A 691 -33.42 4.89 -40.11
C GLY A 691 -33.09 4.80 -38.62
N LEU A 692 -32.08 5.55 -38.14
CA LEU A 692 -31.57 5.48 -36.77
C LEU A 692 -32.40 6.31 -35.78
N THR A 693 -33.71 6.05 -35.75
CA THR A 693 -34.71 6.85 -35.01
C THR A 693 -34.60 6.81 -33.48
N ASN A 694 -33.84 5.86 -32.93
CA ASN A 694 -33.59 5.74 -31.49
C ASN A 694 -32.37 6.55 -31.00
N LEU A 695 -31.66 7.23 -31.91
CA LEU A 695 -30.52 8.06 -31.54
C LEU A 695 -30.91 9.15 -30.52
N ARG A 696 -30.09 9.28 -29.49
CA ARG A 696 -30.13 10.32 -28.47
C ARG A 696 -28.96 11.27 -28.61
N TYR A 697 -27.79 10.74 -29.00
CA TYR A 697 -26.56 11.50 -29.18
C TYR A 697 -26.00 11.23 -30.57
N LEU A 698 -25.78 12.30 -31.33
CA LEU A 698 -25.18 12.25 -32.66
C LEU A 698 -24.07 13.29 -32.77
N ASP A 699 -22.84 12.81 -32.91
CA ASP A 699 -21.66 13.62 -33.19
C ASP A 699 -21.11 13.27 -34.57
N LEU A 700 -21.23 14.20 -35.52
CA LEU A 700 -20.69 14.05 -36.87
C LEU A 700 -19.53 15.02 -37.08
N TYR A 701 -18.37 14.45 -37.37
CA TYR A 701 -17.17 15.17 -37.76
C TYR A 701 -17.00 15.04 -39.26
N ALA A 702 -17.16 16.14 -39.99
CA ALA A 702 -17.24 16.13 -41.43
C ALA A 702 -16.48 17.32 -42.01
N TRP A 703 -15.58 17.07 -42.96
CA TRP A 703 -14.85 18.14 -43.63
C TRP A 703 -15.24 18.17 -45.10
N ASN A 704 -15.85 19.27 -45.57
CA ASN A 704 -16.22 19.47 -46.97
C ASN A 704 -17.14 18.39 -47.58
N VAL A 705 -18.05 17.83 -46.77
CA VAL A 705 -19.00 16.79 -47.19
C VAL A 705 -20.21 17.42 -47.88
N PRO A 706 -20.44 17.24 -49.19
CA PRO A 706 -21.54 17.90 -49.90
C PRO A 706 -22.93 17.44 -49.43
N ALA A 707 -23.04 16.17 -49.02
CA ALA A 707 -24.29 15.57 -48.55
C ALA A 707 -24.83 16.22 -47.27
N LEU A 708 -24.00 16.93 -46.49
CA LEU A 708 -24.43 17.66 -45.29
C LEU A 708 -25.08 19.02 -45.59
N SER A 709 -25.12 19.47 -46.84
CA SER A 709 -25.77 20.75 -47.19
C SER A 709 -27.24 20.84 -46.77
N ASP A 710 -27.93 19.69 -46.67
CA ASP A 710 -29.28 19.53 -46.13
C ASP A 710 -29.29 18.43 -45.06
N LEU A 711 -29.72 18.78 -43.85
CA LEU A 711 -29.77 17.88 -42.69
C LEU A 711 -31.04 17.01 -42.66
N TYR A 712 -31.79 16.90 -43.75
CA TYR A 712 -33.10 16.21 -43.81
C TYR A 712 -33.11 14.78 -43.28
N PHE A 713 -31.99 14.06 -43.34
CA PHE A 713 -31.86 12.71 -42.77
C PHE A 713 -32.16 12.66 -41.26
N LEU A 714 -32.07 13.80 -40.56
CA LEU A 714 -32.42 13.92 -39.14
C LEU A 714 -33.93 13.97 -38.86
N ARG A 715 -34.78 14.16 -39.89
CA ARG A 715 -36.21 14.51 -39.73
C ARG A 715 -36.99 13.55 -38.81
N GLU A 716 -36.68 12.26 -38.85
CA GLU A 716 -37.38 11.21 -38.09
C GLU A 716 -36.71 10.90 -36.74
N MET A 717 -35.61 11.58 -36.38
CA MET A 717 -34.85 11.36 -35.14
C MET A 717 -35.47 12.11 -33.94
N HIS A 718 -36.76 11.87 -33.65
CA HIS A 718 -37.51 12.58 -32.62
C HIS A 718 -36.97 12.37 -31.19
N ASN A 719 -36.15 11.35 -30.97
CA ASN A 719 -35.49 11.06 -29.68
C ASN A 719 -34.16 11.80 -29.50
N LEU A 720 -33.68 12.52 -30.51
CA LEU A 720 -32.36 13.16 -30.49
C LEU A 720 -32.33 14.26 -29.42
N GLN A 721 -31.38 14.14 -28.49
CA GLN A 721 -31.19 15.04 -27.35
C GLN A 721 -29.97 15.94 -27.55
N SER A 722 -28.91 15.42 -28.18
CA SER A 722 -27.69 16.15 -28.47
C SER A 722 -27.27 15.95 -29.90
N LEU A 723 -26.96 17.06 -30.58
CA LEU A 723 -26.39 17.08 -31.91
C LEU A 723 -25.10 17.89 -31.90
N THR A 724 -23.99 17.26 -32.27
CA THR A 724 -22.72 17.95 -32.55
C THR A 724 -22.38 17.80 -34.03
N LEU A 725 -22.15 18.92 -34.72
CA LEU A 725 -21.73 18.94 -36.11
C LEU A 725 -20.44 19.77 -36.23
N TYR A 726 -19.37 19.14 -36.68
CA TYR A 726 -18.18 19.82 -37.18
C TYR A 726 -18.23 19.74 -38.70
N GLU A 727 -18.41 20.87 -39.38
CA GLU A 727 -18.82 20.86 -40.79
C GLU A 727 -18.29 22.08 -41.58
N SER A 728 -18.43 22.08 -42.91
CA SER A 728 -18.09 23.25 -43.75
C SER A 728 -19.06 23.61 -44.90
N THR A 729 -20.22 22.98 -44.96
CA THR A 729 -21.17 23.02 -46.09
C THR A 729 -22.65 23.19 -45.68
N VAL A 730 -23.00 23.04 -44.40
CA VAL A 730 -24.37 23.18 -43.89
C VAL A 730 -24.81 24.63 -44.04
N THR A 731 -25.98 24.84 -44.64
CA THR A 731 -26.58 26.17 -44.76
C THR A 731 -28.04 26.22 -44.29
N ASP A 732 -28.72 25.08 -44.30
CA ASP A 732 -30.10 24.93 -43.86
C ASP A 732 -30.18 23.99 -42.65
N ILE A 733 -30.64 24.54 -41.53
CA ILE A 733 -30.89 23.80 -40.28
C ILE A 733 -32.37 23.76 -39.91
N SER A 734 -33.26 24.06 -40.86
CA SER A 734 -34.71 24.13 -40.63
C SER A 734 -35.31 22.85 -40.06
N VAL A 735 -34.76 21.69 -40.44
CA VAL A 735 -35.17 20.38 -39.90
C VAL A 735 -35.00 20.28 -38.38
N LEU A 736 -34.02 20.99 -37.79
CA LEU A 736 -33.80 20.96 -36.34
C LEU A 736 -34.99 21.54 -35.56
N GLY A 737 -35.76 22.45 -36.17
CA GLY A 737 -37.01 22.97 -35.62
C GLY A 737 -38.09 21.91 -35.44
N THR A 738 -37.98 20.77 -36.11
CA THR A 738 -38.91 19.64 -35.95
C THR A 738 -38.52 18.69 -34.80
N LEU A 739 -37.31 18.83 -34.26
CA LEU A 739 -36.74 17.93 -33.25
C LEU A 739 -36.96 18.50 -31.85
N SER A 740 -38.14 18.26 -31.31
CA SER A 740 -38.58 18.82 -30.02
C SER A 740 -37.82 18.30 -28.78
N SER A 741 -37.09 17.18 -28.90
CA SER A 741 -36.33 16.58 -27.79
C SER A 741 -34.93 17.18 -27.61
N LEU A 742 -34.46 17.99 -28.55
CA LEU A 742 -33.11 18.57 -28.52
C LEU A 742 -32.89 19.42 -27.27
N GLN A 743 -31.84 19.09 -26.53
CA GLN A 743 -31.35 19.81 -25.36
C GLN A 743 -30.06 20.57 -25.66
N THR A 744 -29.24 20.02 -26.55
CA THR A 744 -27.92 20.56 -26.92
C THR A 744 -27.74 20.52 -28.42
N VAL A 745 -27.32 21.65 -28.99
CA VAL A 745 -26.86 21.75 -30.39
C VAL A 745 -25.51 22.46 -30.38
N ASN A 746 -24.48 21.79 -30.86
CA ASN A 746 -23.15 22.35 -31.06
C ASN A 746 -22.80 22.27 -32.53
N ILE A 747 -22.71 23.40 -33.22
CA ILE A 747 -22.31 23.45 -34.62
C ILE A 747 -21.07 24.31 -34.73
N ARG A 748 -20.03 23.71 -35.31
CA ARG A 748 -18.76 24.35 -35.60
C ARG A 748 -18.56 24.46 -37.10
N GLU A 749 -18.55 25.70 -37.59
CA GLU A 749 -18.55 26.01 -39.01
C GLU A 749 -17.13 26.31 -39.51
N TYR A 750 -16.60 25.45 -40.37
CA TYR A 750 -15.34 25.66 -41.08
C TYR A 750 -15.59 26.18 -42.51
N GLY A 751 -14.77 27.10 -43.02
CA GLY A 751 -14.91 27.57 -44.41
C GLY A 751 -15.96 28.69 -44.63
N ASN A 752 -16.46 28.80 -45.86
CA ASN A 752 -17.20 29.98 -46.34
C ASN A 752 -18.73 29.84 -46.29
N ALA A 753 -19.27 28.61 -46.21
CA ALA A 753 -20.70 28.40 -46.00
C ALA A 753 -21.03 28.79 -44.56
N LYS A 754 -22.11 29.54 -44.36
CA LYS A 754 -22.53 30.03 -43.05
C LYS A 754 -24.03 29.89 -42.88
N ILE A 755 -24.44 29.37 -41.74
CA ILE A 755 -25.83 29.33 -41.29
C ILE A 755 -26.24 30.77 -40.95
N THR A 756 -27.16 31.30 -41.74
CA THR A 756 -27.63 32.69 -41.59
C THR A 756 -28.91 32.81 -40.77
N ASP A 757 -29.72 31.74 -40.69
CA ASP A 757 -30.94 31.67 -39.89
C ASP A 757 -30.81 30.61 -38.80
N TRP A 758 -30.80 31.07 -37.55
CA TRP A 758 -30.71 30.23 -36.35
C TRP A 758 -32.04 30.09 -35.61
N SER A 759 -33.11 30.70 -36.10
CA SER A 759 -34.45 30.57 -35.48
C SER A 759 -34.95 29.12 -35.34
N PRO A 760 -34.56 28.14 -36.19
CA PRO A 760 -34.97 26.75 -36.01
C PRO A 760 -34.44 26.07 -34.74
N VAL A 761 -33.49 26.67 -34.01
CA VAL A 761 -32.97 26.11 -32.75
C VAL A 761 -33.27 27.00 -31.53
N ASP A 762 -34.15 27.99 -31.65
CA ASP A 762 -34.55 28.86 -30.53
C ASP A 762 -35.23 28.09 -29.38
N HIS A 763 -35.80 26.90 -29.66
CA HIS A 763 -36.38 26.01 -28.64
C HIS A 763 -35.33 25.17 -27.89
N VAL A 764 -34.06 25.19 -28.32
CA VAL A 764 -32.99 24.38 -27.74
C VAL A 764 -32.30 25.15 -26.61
N PRO A 765 -32.22 24.59 -25.37
CA PRO A 765 -31.63 25.29 -24.22
C PRO A 765 -30.14 25.63 -24.36
N ASN A 766 -29.33 24.71 -24.92
CA ASN A 766 -27.88 24.85 -25.00
C ASN A 766 -27.43 24.87 -26.46
N VAL A 767 -27.19 26.07 -27.00
CA VAL A 767 -26.71 26.23 -28.39
C VAL A 767 -25.31 26.84 -28.38
N THR A 768 -24.35 26.10 -28.92
CA THR A 768 -22.98 26.57 -29.18
C THR A 768 -22.82 26.82 -30.67
N ARG A 769 -22.24 27.98 -31.02
CA ARG A 769 -21.99 28.44 -32.39
C ARG A 769 -20.52 28.83 -32.48
N GLU A 770 -19.70 27.98 -33.08
CA GLU A 770 -18.23 28.20 -33.18
C GLU A 770 -17.74 28.38 -34.62
#